data_AF-A0A2L2TCW3-F1
#
_entry.id   AF-A0A2L2TCW3-F1
#
_cell.length_a   1.000
_cell.length_b   1.000
_cell.length_c   1.000
_cell.angle_alpha   90.00
_cell.angle_beta   90.00
_cell.angle_gamma   90.00
#
_symmetry.space_group_name_H-M   'P 1'
#
loop_
_entity.id
_entity.type
_entity.pdbx_description
1 polymer ?
#
loop_
_entity_poly.entity_id
_entity_poly.type
_entity_poly.pdbx_seq_one_letter_code
_entity_poly.pdbx_strand_id
1 'polypeptide(L)'
;MADTSDTTPPDKESQNEKTRDDTASTQSQTNDEQDTIEEPPDGGLKAWLQVLAGHLAMFNTWGYFISFGIFQPHYESEFSLPPSTISWIGSLQVCLIFFIGTFSGRAFDAGYYRTALIVGLFLQILGIFMTSIASAYWQVLLAQGICQGLGNGILFAPTIANMSTYFTSKRTVAISAAACGAATGGMVFPLIAQQLLPKIGFRWTVRVMGLVVIVVSALVLLLARTRLKGRKAGPLVEWAAFKEPSYVLFAVAMFFTLWPTWISYNYARQYATDKLGGSASDSFLVLIAINAVGIPGRMISAILADRFFGAINVFIPTIFSAALCLYMWSQVTTLTGGFIWVSIFGYFGAAIQSLFPSCCASLTSDLSKAGTRIGMIFTIISMAALTGSPLAGKLMQVTDGNYLAAQIWGGSSMMLGMCLLYAAKRAVNRQKVLEFNITTLPQACPQHHGYVDPAQEHYHVLTYVNLFASQAMVPPPPLVCQDLPKLTTPDASPLLAPALLQRAQSLTTEHDALQKNLNSSFDSDTAKRVGELSRVAEALKALEKSQSSVKELKQMLDDSSLDQDLAAIAKDELSSETGQLESLSRKLSASLTPRHAFADFPCMLEFRPGPGGLEGRFFMDTLFKMYKGLCMRRGYRHTVVKYEFADGAGDSSSSAGENPLQEAILEVHDQGAFDIFRGEAGMHRVQRIPSTETKGRVHTSAVAVWVLPSFPENSATSIDFEDPESDFYINPQELKIETMRARGAGGQHVNKTESAIRMTHLPTGTTVSMQDHRSQQRNREEAWKLMRSRIADQRREQREQEASQLRNSVLSKTQITRGDKIRTYNYNQDRCTDHRAGIDVHGLPNVLEGGEKLDKIMDGVKDWLVSKDIEVLVAEEEVKEKGKK
;
A
#
# COMPACT_ATOMS: atom_id res chain seq x y z
N MET A 1 37.34 59.09 44.68
CA MET A 1 37.06 59.39 46.10
C MET A 1 35.64 58.88 46.34
N ALA A 2 35.47 57.60 46.71
CA ALA A 2 35.38 57.07 48.09
C ALA A 2 34.02 57.42 48.73
N ASP A 3 33.23 56.57 49.40
CA ASP A 3 33.11 55.12 49.68
C ASP A 3 31.80 55.02 50.55
N THR A 4 30.86 54.09 50.30
CA THR A 4 30.30 53.02 51.20
C THR A 4 29.83 53.42 52.63
N SER A 5 28.84 52.83 53.32
CA SER A 5 27.88 51.71 53.17
C SER A 5 26.91 51.71 54.39
N ASP A 6 25.94 50.76 54.38
CA ASP A 6 25.23 50.09 55.50
C ASP A 6 24.03 50.76 56.19
N THR A 7 22.82 50.19 56.37
CA THR A 7 22.12 48.87 56.34
C THR A 7 21.41 48.55 57.69
N THR A 8 20.05 48.55 57.64
CA THR A 8 19.08 47.57 58.23
C THR A 8 18.83 47.50 59.76
N PRO A 9 17.82 46.72 60.26
CA PRO A 9 16.33 46.85 60.22
C PRO A 9 15.74 46.55 61.66
N PRO A 10 14.59 45.85 61.96
CA PRO A 10 13.31 45.48 61.27
C PRO A 10 12.01 45.69 62.13
N ASP A 11 10.81 45.36 61.59
CA ASP A 11 9.78 44.47 62.22
C ASP A 11 8.48 44.26 61.39
N LYS A 12 7.75 43.16 61.70
CA LYS A 12 6.89 42.29 60.86
C LYS A 12 5.36 42.27 61.16
N GLU A 13 4.59 41.95 60.10
CA GLU A 13 3.39 41.05 59.97
C GLU A 13 2.01 41.49 60.55
N SER A 14 0.81 41.23 59.98
CA SER A 14 0.30 40.22 59.01
C SER A 14 -1.03 40.59 58.28
N GLN A 15 -1.11 40.25 56.97
CA GLN A 15 -2.15 39.55 56.14
C GLN A 15 -3.66 39.96 56.06
N ASN A 16 -4.17 40.18 54.82
CA ASN A 16 -4.97 39.18 54.07
C ASN A 16 -5.04 39.43 52.53
N GLU A 17 -5.05 38.31 51.78
CA GLU A 17 -5.05 37.99 50.32
C GLU A 17 -5.82 38.88 49.30
N LYS A 18 -5.59 38.89 47.97
CA LYS A 18 -4.72 38.17 47.00
C LYS A 18 -4.70 39.00 45.68
N THR A 19 -3.54 39.44 45.20
CA THR A 19 -3.34 39.94 43.82
C THR A 19 -1.87 39.74 43.44
N ARG A 20 -1.61 39.00 42.37
CA ARG A 20 -0.33 38.84 41.64
C ARG A 20 -0.69 38.20 40.31
N ASP A 21 -0.09 38.48 39.17
CA ASP A 21 0.79 39.55 38.71
C ASP A 21 0.73 39.40 37.18
N ASP A 22 0.51 40.51 36.47
CA ASP A 22 0.50 40.59 35.02
C ASP A 22 1.94 40.68 34.49
N THR A 23 2.51 39.58 33.98
CA THR A 23 3.49 39.60 32.88
C THR A 23 3.70 38.20 32.29
N ALA A 24 2.88 37.83 31.30
CA ALA A 24 3.13 36.68 30.44
C ALA A 24 3.27 37.16 29.00
N SER A 25 4.52 37.19 28.53
CA SER A 25 4.91 37.40 27.15
C SER A 25 4.32 36.31 26.25
N THR A 26 3.57 36.74 25.24
CA THR A 26 3.01 35.93 24.17
C THR A 26 4.13 35.30 23.32
N GLN A 27 4.60 34.10 23.69
CA GLN A 27 5.26 33.19 22.77
C GLN A 27 4.20 32.23 22.23
N SER A 28 3.69 32.57 21.05
CA SER A 28 2.95 31.65 20.19
C SER A 28 3.94 30.59 19.68
N GLN A 29 4.07 29.49 20.41
CA GLN A 29 4.66 28.25 19.89
C GLN A 29 3.74 27.71 18.80
N THR A 30 4.12 27.92 17.54
CA THR A 30 3.64 27.12 16.41
C THR A 30 4.31 25.75 16.50
N ASN A 31 3.70 24.85 17.26
CA ASN A 31 3.94 23.42 17.11
C ASN A 31 3.29 22.99 15.79
N ASP A 32 4.03 23.03 14.69
CA ASP A 32 3.70 22.22 13.51
C ASP A 32 4.02 20.76 13.88
N GLU A 33 3.06 20.09 14.51
CA GLU A 33 3.01 18.64 14.60
C GLU A 33 3.05 18.07 13.17
N GLN A 34 4.17 17.44 12.81
CA GLN A 34 4.22 16.53 11.67
C GLN A 34 3.29 15.35 11.97
N ASP A 35 2.03 15.48 11.56
CA ASP A 35 0.99 14.46 11.64
C ASP A 35 1.43 13.21 10.86
N THR A 36 1.86 12.18 11.58
CA THR A 36 1.90 10.82 11.04
C THR A 36 0.48 10.43 10.62
N ILE A 37 0.27 10.16 9.33
CA ILE A 37 -1.04 9.70 8.83
C ILE A 37 -1.32 8.35 9.48
N GLU A 38 -2.18 8.33 10.50
CA GLU A 38 -2.58 7.13 11.21
C GLU A 38 -3.07 6.06 10.21
N GLU A 39 -2.66 4.80 10.37
CA GLU A 39 -3.05 3.72 9.46
C GLU A 39 -4.57 3.45 9.56
N PRO A 40 -5.27 3.08 8.46
CA PRO A 40 -6.72 2.83 8.50
C PRO A 40 -7.10 1.76 9.53
N PRO A 41 -8.12 2.02 10.38
CA PRO A 41 -8.43 1.16 11.51
C PRO A 41 -8.96 -0.23 11.11
N ASP A 42 -9.41 -0.39 9.86
CA ASP A 42 -9.85 -1.67 9.27
C ASP A 42 -10.90 -2.45 10.10
N GLY A 43 -11.64 -1.71 10.92
CA GLY A 43 -12.60 -2.23 11.88
C GLY A 43 -12.87 -1.27 13.05
N GLY A 44 -13.48 -1.81 14.10
CA GLY A 44 -13.89 -1.05 15.28
C GLY A 44 -15.24 -0.34 15.13
N LEU A 45 -15.83 0.04 16.28
CA LEU A 45 -17.17 0.64 16.33
C LEU A 45 -17.25 1.92 15.49
N LYS A 46 -16.24 2.80 15.58
CA LYS A 46 -16.21 4.07 14.83
C LYS A 46 -16.28 3.86 13.31
N ALA A 47 -15.51 2.90 12.78
CA ALA A 47 -15.48 2.61 11.34
C ALA A 47 -16.81 1.97 10.86
N TRP A 48 -17.35 1.01 11.60
CA TRP A 48 -18.63 0.37 11.24
C TRP A 48 -19.84 1.32 11.38
N LEU A 49 -19.78 2.30 12.30
CA LEU A 49 -20.78 3.37 12.35
C LEU A 49 -20.76 4.24 11.09
N GLN A 50 -19.61 4.41 10.42
CA GLN A 50 -19.56 5.10 9.12
C GLN A 50 -20.20 4.26 8.01
N VAL A 51 -20.06 2.94 8.06
CA VAL A 51 -20.77 2.03 7.13
C VAL A 51 -22.28 2.11 7.35
N LEU A 52 -22.74 2.15 8.61
CA LEU A 52 -24.15 2.34 8.93
C LEU A 52 -24.66 3.72 8.45
N ALA A 53 -23.91 4.79 8.69
CA ALA A 53 -24.25 6.11 8.17
C ALA A 53 -24.33 6.12 6.63
N GLY A 54 -23.38 5.44 5.96
CA GLY A 54 -23.41 5.24 4.52
C GLY A 54 -24.62 4.44 4.05
N HIS A 55 -25.00 3.38 4.76
CA HIS A 55 -26.20 2.59 4.47
C HIS A 55 -27.46 3.47 4.53
N LEU A 56 -27.62 4.27 5.57
CA LEU A 56 -28.75 5.17 5.73
C LEU A 56 -28.76 6.30 4.68
N ALA A 57 -27.59 6.81 4.28
CA ALA A 57 -27.49 7.76 3.18
C ALA A 57 -27.91 7.13 1.83
N MET A 58 -27.50 5.89 1.56
CA MET A 58 -27.89 5.14 0.36
C MET A 58 -29.37 4.74 0.36
N PHE A 59 -29.91 4.46 1.55
CA PHE A 59 -31.34 4.22 1.77
C PHE A 59 -32.17 5.43 1.33
N ASN A 60 -31.78 6.64 1.75
CA ASN A 60 -32.49 7.85 1.36
C ASN A 60 -32.29 8.18 -0.13
N THR A 61 -31.06 8.13 -0.63
CA THR A 61 -30.74 8.59 -2.00
C THR A 61 -31.31 7.66 -3.08
N TRP A 62 -30.78 6.43 -3.18
CA TRP A 62 -31.18 5.46 -4.19
C TRP A 62 -32.50 4.77 -3.84
N GLY A 63 -32.78 4.54 -2.56
CA GLY A 63 -34.03 3.90 -2.15
C GLY A 63 -35.28 4.72 -2.50
N TYR A 64 -35.27 6.03 -2.22
CA TYR A 64 -36.36 6.91 -2.64
C TYR A 64 -36.48 6.96 -4.17
N PHE A 65 -35.34 7.07 -4.87
CA PHE A 65 -35.30 7.11 -6.34
C PHE A 65 -36.00 5.90 -6.99
N ILE A 66 -35.83 4.69 -6.44
CA ILE A 66 -36.47 3.47 -6.98
C ILE A 66 -38.01 3.58 -7.00
N SER A 67 -38.60 4.40 -6.13
CA SER A 67 -40.05 4.67 -6.13
C SER A 67 -40.54 5.49 -7.33
N PHE A 68 -39.63 6.13 -8.07
CA PHE A 68 -39.97 6.81 -9.32
C PHE A 68 -40.71 5.88 -10.29
N GLY A 69 -40.36 4.60 -10.31
CA GLY A 69 -41.07 3.62 -11.14
C GLY A 69 -42.57 3.50 -10.81
N ILE A 70 -42.99 3.76 -9.57
CA ILE A 70 -44.41 3.76 -9.18
C ILE A 70 -45.06 5.10 -9.54
N PHE A 71 -44.31 6.20 -9.44
CA PHE A 71 -44.83 7.53 -9.76
C PHE A 71 -44.92 7.82 -11.25
N GLN A 72 -44.15 7.12 -12.09
CA GLN A 72 -44.12 7.35 -13.53
C GLN A 72 -45.52 7.20 -14.18
N PRO A 73 -46.27 6.08 -14.01
CA PRO A 73 -47.62 5.98 -14.55
C PRO A 73 -48.59 7.05 -14.01
N HIS A 74 -48.39 7.47 -12.75
CA HIS A 74 -49.17 8.55 -12.17
C HIS A 74 -48.89 9.90 -12.86
N TYR A 75 -47.63 10.21 -13.16
CA TYR A 75 -47.24 11.41 -13.90
C TYR A 75 -47.72 11.40 -15.35
N GLU A 76 -47.70 10.24 -16.00
CA GLU A 76 -48.25 10.07 -17.35
C GLU A 76 -49.75 10.38 -17.38
N SER A 77 -50.51 9.87 -16.40
CA SER A 77 -51.93 10.15 -16.24
C SER A 77 -52.20 11.61 -15.88
N GLU A 78 -51.50 12.18 -14.91
CA GLU A 78 -51.75 13.53 -14.38
C GLU A 78 -51.40 14.61 -15.41
N PHE A 79 -50.29 14.45 -16.13
CA PHE A 79 -49.80 15.46 -17.08
C PHE A 79 -50.17 15.17 -18.54
N SER A 80 -50.73 13.99 -18.83
CA SER A 80 -51.06 13.55 -20.21
C SER A 80 -49.87 13.64 -21.17
N LEU A 81 -48.67 13.30 -20.69
CA LEU A 81 -47.43 13.34 -21.47
C LEU A 81 -46.92 11.92 -21.78
N PRO A 82 -46.20 11.72 -22.92
CA PRO A 82 -45.64 10.42 -23.27
C PRO A 82 -44.66 9.88 -22.22
N PRO A 83 -44.56 8.56 -22.00
CA PRO A 83 -43.61 7.93 -21.08
C PRO A 83 -42.16 8.36 -21.30
N SER A 84 -41.76 8.58 -22.56
CA SER A 84 -40.42 9.06 -22.93
C SER A 84 -40.12 10.48 -22.45
N THR A 85 -41.15 11.32 -22.24
CA THR A 85 -40.99 12.68 -21.71
C THR A 85 -40.90 12.66 -20.18
N ILE A 86 -41.70 11.80 -19.54
CA ILE A 86 -41.68 11.62 -18.09
C ILE A 86 -40.35 10.99 -17.61
N SER A 87 -39.79 10.05 -18.38
CA SER A 87 -38.52 9.37 -18.03
C SER A 87 -37.30 10.30 -17.95
N TRP A 88 -37.37 11.52 -18.51
CA TRP A 88 -36.35 12.55 -18.32
C TRP A 88 -36.19 12.97 -16.86
N ILE A 89 -37.26 12.93 -16.06
CA ILE A 89 -37.19 13.27 -14.62
C ILE A 89 -36.20 12.35 -13.91
N GLY A 90 -36.39 11.03 -14.06
CA GLY A 90 -35.49 10.03 -13.47
C GLY A 90 -34.09 10.05 -14.08
N SER A 91 -33.98 10.18 -15.41
CA SER A 91 -32.68 10.19 -16.10
C SER A 91 -31.82 11.40 -15.73
N LEU A 92 -32.44 12.58 -15.62
CA LEU A 92 -31.76 13.80 -15.17
C LEU A 92 -31.37 13.71 -13.69
N GLN A 93 -32.22 13.12 -12.85
CA GLN A 93 -31.92 12.87 -11.44
C GLN A 93 -30.66 12.02 -11.28
N VAL A 94 -30.57 10.87 -11.97
CA VAL A 94 -29.39 10.00 -11.91
C VAL A 94 -28.15 10.67 -12.53
N CYS A 95 -28.33 11.40 -13.63
CA CYS A 95 -27.24 12.17 -14.23
C CYS A 95 -26.62 13.13 -13.21
N LEU A 96 -27.44 13.94 -12.52
CA LEU A 96 -26.95 14.92 -11.54
C LEU A 96 -26.32 14.28 -10.29
N ILE A 97 -26.78 13.10 -9.88
CA ILE A 97 -26.14 12.32 -8.80
C ILE A 97 -24.66 12.07 -9.12
N PHE A 98 -24.37 11.71 -10.37
CA PHE A 98 -23.02 11.38 -10.81
C PHE A 98 -22.23 12.62 -11.29
N PHE A 99 -22.88 13.56 -11.96
CA PHE A 99 -22.24 14.72 -12.59
C PHE A 99 -21.54 15.61 -11.58
N ILE A 100 -22.20 15.90 -10.45
CA ILE A 100 -21.65 16.74 -9.38
C ILE A 100 -20.52 16.04 -8.61
N GLY A 101 -20.27 14.75 -8.87
CA GLY A 101 -19.32 13.90 -8.18
C GLY A 101 -17.93 14.51 -8.05
N THR A 102 -17.38 15.10 -9.12
CA THR A 102 -16.07 15.79 -9.10
C THR A 102 -16.04 16.94 -8.09
N PHE A 103 -17.09 17.77 -8.06
CA PHE A 103 -17.17 18.92 -7.17
C PHE A 103 -17.38 18.50 -5.71
N SER A 104 -18.32 17.58 -5.47
CA SER A 104 -18.59 17.08 -4.12
C SER A 104 -17.43 16.27 -3.56
N GLY A 105 -16.78 15.46 -4.39
CA GLY A 105 -15.60 14.69 -4.03
C GLY A 105 -14.41 15.58 -3.69
N ARG A 106 -14.18 16.64 -4.46
CA ARG A 106 -13.16 17.63 -4.12
C ARG A 106 -13.48 18.39 -2.83
N ALA A 107 -14.76 18.69 -2.59
CA ALA A 107 -15.20 19.31 -1.33
C ALA A 107 -14.97 18.38 -0.13
N PHE A 108 -15.14 17.07 -0.30
CA PHE A 108 -14.74 16.07 0.70
C PHE A 108 -13.24 16.13 0.99
N ASP A 109 -12.40 16.08 -0.04
CA ASP A 109 -10.95 16.17 0.11
C ASP A 109 -10.52 17.49 0.76
N ALA A 110 -11.27 18.58 0.57
CA ALA A 110 -11.05 19.87 1.23
C ALA A 110 -11.46 19.91 2.72
N GLY A 111 -12.07 18.86 3.25
CA GLY A 111 -12.55 18.77 4.63
C GLY A 111 -13.99 19.23 4.84
N TYR A 112 -14.75 19.51 3.78
CA TYR A 112 -16.14 19.99 3.88
C TYR A 112 -17.18 18.86 3.92
N TYR A 113 -16.82 17.65 4.37
CA TYR A 113 -17.74 16.50 4.38
C TYR A 113 -19.05 16.77 5.12
N ARG A 114 -18.99 17.31 6.35
CA ARG A 114 -20.19 17.61 7.14
C ARG A 114 -21.06 18.68 6.48
N THR A 115 -20.45 19.70 5.90
CA THR A 115 -21.17 20.74 5.16
C THR A 115 -21.86 20.14 3.94
N ALA A 116 -21.18 19.28 3.19
CA ALA A 116 -21.76 18.56 2.06
C ALA A 116 -22.95 17.68 2.51
N LEU A 117 -22.82 16.96 3.63
CA LEU A 117 -23.94 16.20 4.20
C LEU A 117 -25.16 17.07 4.51
N ILE A 118 -24.98 18.20 5.20
CA ILE A 118 -26.09 19.09 5.58
C ILE A 118 -26.76 19.66 4.34
N VAL A 119 -25.98 20.18 3.39
CA VAL A 119 -26.51 20.77 2.15
C VAL A 119 -27.23 19.72 1.30
N GLY A 120 -26.64 18.55 1.13
CA GLY A 120 -27.21 17.48 0.33
C GLY A 120 -28.52 16.93 0.92
N LEU A 121 -28.57 16.69 2.23
CA LEU A 121 -29.78 16.22 2.92
C LEU A 121 -30.88 17.28 2.89
N PHE A 122 -30.53 18.56 3.06
CA PHE A 122 -31.48 19.67 2.94
C PHE A 122 -32.11 19.72 1.54
N LEU A 123 -31.30 19.69 0.48
CA LEU A 123 -31.81 19.70 -0.91
C LEU A 123 -32.65 18.47 -1.23
N GLN A 124 -32.29 17.32 -0.67
CA GLN A 124 -33.08 16.09 -0.82
C GLN A 124 -34.46 16.24 -0.18
N ILE A 125 -34.54 16.70 1.08
CA ILE A 125 -35.80 16.94 1.79
C ILE A 125 -36.63 17.99 1.05
N LEU A 126 -36.02 19.13 0.70
CA LEU A 126 -36.66 20.19 -0.05
C LEU A 126 -37.28 19.67 -1.35
N GLY A 127 -36.52 18.89 -2.13
CA GLY A 127 -36.99 18.31 -3.38
C GLY A 127 -38.19 17.39 -3.18
N ILE A 128 -38.21 16.55 -2.14
CA ILE A 128 -39.35 15.65 -1.84
C ILE A 128 -40.61 16.46 -1.50
N PHE A 129 -40.51 17.44 -0.61
CA PHE A 129 -41.68 18.24 -0.22
C PHE A 129 -42.17 19.14 -1.36
N MET A 130 -41.27 19.68 -2.19
CA MET A 130 -41.65 20.45 -3.39
C MET A 130 -42.34 19.56 -4.43
N THR A 131 -41.89 18.32 -4.65
CA THR A 131 -42.58 17.36 -5.51
C THR A 131 -43.99 17.05 -5.00
N SER A 132 -44.20 17.02 -3.67
CA SER A 132 -45.53 16.75 -3.08
C SER A 132 -46.59 17.82 -3.39
N ILE A 133 -46.18 19.03 -3.77
CA ILE A 133 -47.09 20.15 -4.09
C ILE A 133 -47.12 20.48 -5.58
N ALA A 134 -46.21 19.91 -6.37
CA ALA A 134 -46.12 20.14 -7.81
C ALA A 134 -47.42 19.77 -8.53
N SER A 135 -47.85 20.63 -9.44
CA SER A 135 -49.04 20.47 -10.28
C SER A 135 -48.72 20.54 -11.77
N ALA A 136 -47.46 20.75 -12.14
CA ALA A 136 -47.02 20.81 -13.53
C ALA A 136 -45.72 20.01 -13.73
N TYR A 137 -45.54 19.45 -14.93
CA TYR A 137 -44.36 18.66 -15.30
C TYR A 137 -43.04 19.34 -14.97
N TRP A 138 -42.87 20.62 -15.33
CA TRP A 138 -41.62 21.36 -15.09
C TRP A 138 -41.32 21.52 -13.59
N GLN A 139 -42.35 21.58 -12.74
CA GLN A 139 -42.19 21.66 -11.28
C GLN A 139 -41.66 20.34 -10.72
N VAL A 140 -42.17 19.21 -11.21
CA VAL A 140 -41.65 17.87 -10.85
C VAL A 140 -40.24 17.68 -11.38
N LEU A 141 -39.95 18.11 -12.61
CA LEU A 141 -38.61 18.06 -13.19
C LEU A 141 -37.61 18.88 -12.36
N LEU A 142 -38.00 20.07 -11.90
CA LEU A 142 -37.17 20.93 -11.06
C LEU A 142 -36.99 20.35 -9.65
N ALA A 143 -38.06 19.89 -9.00
CA ALA A 143 -38.02 19.40 -7.63
C ALA A 143 -37.40 18.00 -7.51
N GLN A 144 -37.85 17.04 -8.31
CA GLN A 144 -37.37 15.66 -8.27
C GLN A 144 -36.15 15.44 -9.17
N GLY A 145 -36.17 15.96 -10.40
CA GLY A 145 -35.05 15.80 -11.33
C GLY A 145 -33.81 16.57 -10.87
N ILE A 146 -33.94 17.89 -10.73
CA ILE A 146 -32.79 18.77 -10.46
C ILE A 146 -32.45 18.85 -8.98
N CYS A 147 -33.39 19.27 -8.12
CA CYS A 147 -33.10 19.53 -6.71
C CYS A 147 -32.70 18.25 -5.95
N GLN A 148 -33.45 17.15 -6.09
CA GLN A 148 -33.03 15.88 -5.49
C GLN A 148 -31.79 15.29 -6.17
N GLY A 149 -31.62 15.45 -7.49
CA GLY A 149 -30.43 14.99 -8.20
C GLY A 149 -29.15 15.63 -7.66
N LEU A 150 -29.15 16.97 -7.51
CA LEU A 150 -28.06 17.72 -6.91
C LEU A 150 -27.85 17.35 -5.44
N GLY A 151 -28.92 17.28 -4.65
CA GLY A 151 -28.85 16.89 -3.24
C GLY A 151 -28.22 15.52 -3.05
N ASN A 152 -28.72 14.51 -3.77
CA ASN A 152 -28.20 13.15 -3.73
C ASN A 152 -26.75 13.06 -4.23
N GLY A 153 -26.38 13.81 -5.26
CA GLY A 153 -25.02 13.83 -5.78
C GLY A 153 -23.99 14.42 -4.82
N ILE A 154 -24.36 15.51 -4.12
CA ILE A 154 -23.54 16.10 -3.06
C ILE A 154 -23.29 15.10 -1.91
N LEU A 155 -24.23 14.19 -1.65
CA LEU A 155 -24.09 13.16 -0.61
C LEU A 155 -23.27 11.96 -1.08
N PHE A 156 -23.48 11.51 -2.32
CA PHE A 156 -23.07 10.19 -2.75
C PHE A 156 -21.54 10.02 -2.82
N ALA A 157 -20.84 10.83 -3.62
CA ALA A 157 -19.40 10.70 -3.77
C ALA A 157 -18.62 10.92 -2.45
N PRO A 158 -18.93 11.96 -1.63
CA PRO A 158 -18.28 12.14 -0.33
C PRO A 158 -18.51 11.00 0.65
N THR A 159 -19.69 10.38 0.64
CA THR A 159 -19.99 9.27 1.56
C THR A 159 -19.18 8.03 1.20
N ILE A 160 -19.05 7.72 -0.10
CA ILE A 160 -18.19 6.62 -0.57
C ILE A 160 -16.72 6.90 -0.24
N ALA A 161 -16.24 8.12 -0.53
CA ALA A 161 -14.87 8.52 -0.25
C ALA A 161 -14.56 8.49 1.26
N ASN A 162 -15.48 8.95 2.12
CA ASN A 162 -15.29 8.85 3.56
C ASN A 162 -15.11 7.40 4.01
N MET A 163 -15.98 6.48 3.58
CA MET A 163 -15.87 5.07 3.94
C MET A 163 -14.58 4.42 3.45
N SER A 164 -14.10 4.76 2.23
CA SER A 164 -12.86 4.19 1.71
C SER A 164 -11.63 4.58 2.52
N THR A 165 -11.67 5.71 3.25
CA THR A 165 -10.58 6.10 4.15
C THR A 165 -10.50 5.28 5.44
N TYR A 166 -11.58 4.62 5.88
CA TYR A 166 -11.58 3.83 7.13
C TYR A 166 -11.12 2.38 6.93
N PHE A 167 -11.08 1.88 5.68
CA PHE A 167 -10.83 0.48 5.38
C PHE A 167 -9.79 0.30 4.26
N THR A 168 -8.84 -0.60 4.46
CA THR A 168 -7.95 -1.16 3.43
C THR A 168 -8.35 -2.58 3.07
N SER A 169 -8.27 -3.52 4.01
CA SER A 169 -8.49 -4.95 3.78
C SER A 169 -9.97 -5.31 3.60
N LYS A 170 -10.89 -4.57 4.24
CA LYS A 170 -12.35 -4.80 4.17
C LYS A 170 -13.09 -3.72 3.40
N ARG A 171 -12.40 -3.03 2.49
CA ARG A 171 -12.91 -1.84 1.80
C ARG A 171 -14.13 -2.16 0.94
N THR A 172 -14.08 -3.24 0.17
CA THR A 172 -15.19 -3.63 -0.71
C THR A 172 -16.41 -4.04 0.12
N VAL A 173 -16.21 -4.80 1.20
CA VAL A 173 -17.28 -5.21 2.13
C VAL A 173 -17.93 -3.98 2.76
N ALA A 174 -17.15 -3.01 3.23
CA ALA A 174 -17.67 -1.78 3.82
C ALA A 174 -18.53 -0.97 2.83
N ILE A 175 -18.00 -0.72 1.62
CA ILE A 175 -18.72 0.03 0.59
C ILE A 175 -19.98 -0.71 0.12
N SER A 176 -19.90 -2.04 -0.06
CA SER A 176 -21.05 -2.83 -0.48
C SER A 176 -22.12 -2.96 0.61
N ALA A 177 -21.74 -3.01 1.89
CA ALA A 177 -22.68 -3.04 3.00
C ALA A 177 -23.48 -1.73 3.12
N ALA A 178 -22.80 -0.60 2.86
CA ALA A 178 -23.47 0.68 2.70
C ALA A 178 -24.36 0.71 1.44
N ALA A 179 -23.90 0.17 0.31
CA ALA A 179 -24.69 0.10 -0.92
C ALA A 179 -25.96 -0.75 -0.77
N CYS A 180 -26.01 -1.73 0.15
CA CYS A 180 -27.24 -2.45 0.49
C CYS A 180 -28.38 -1.52 0.97
N GLY A 181 -28.05 -0.30 1.43
CA GLY A 181 -29.03 0.74 1.75
C GLY A 181 -29.96 1.06 0.58
N ALA A 182 -29.43 1.06 -0.65
CA ALA A 182 -30.22 1.29 -1.85
C ALA A 182 -31.33 0.22 -2.01
N ALA A 183 -31.02 -1.05 -1.70
CA ALA A 183 -32.00 -2.14 -1.78
C ALA A 183 -33.01 -2.11 -0.63
N THR A 184 -32.58 -1.87 0.60
CA THR A 184 -33.49 -1.76 1.75
C THR A 184 -34.45 -0.60 1.57
N GLY A 185 -33.96 0.57 1.17
CA GLY A 185 -34.81 1.72 0.83
C GLY A 185 -35.68 1.47 -0.40
N GLY A 186 -35.14 0.79 -1.41
CA GLY A 186 -35.84 0.38 -2.63
C GLY A 186 -36.94 -0.66 -2.40
N MET A 187 -37.05 -1.25 -1.21
CA MET A 187 -38.20 -2.06 -0.80
C MET A 187 -39.17 -1.24 0.05
N VAL A 188 -38.66 -0.44 1.00
CA VAL A 188 -39.49 0.33 1.94
C VAL A 188 -40.28 1.44 1.23
N PHE A 189 -39.62 2.28 0.43
CA PHE A 189 -40.28 3.43 -0.20
C PHE A 189 -41.33 3.02 -1.23
N PRO A 190 -41.08 2.05 -2.14
CA PRO A 190 -42.12 1.56 -3.03
C PRO A 190 -43.30 0.92 -2.30
N LEU A 191 -43.06 0.22 -1.19
CA LEU A 191 -44.13 -0.36 -0.37
C LEU A 191 -45.01 0.71 0.28
N ILE A 192 -44.41 1.77 0.83
CA ILE A 192 -45.14 2.94 1.34
C ILE A 192 -45.99 3.55 0.22
N ALA A 193 -45.40 3.76 -0.95
CA ALA A 193 -46.09 4.32 -2.10
C ALA A 193 -47.28 3.44 -2.52
N GLN A 194 -47.09 2.14 -2.69
CA GLN A 194 -48.15 1.23 -3.11
C GLN A 194 -49.32 1.18 -2.12
N GLN A 195 -49.04 1.20 -0.81
CA GLN A 195 -50.07 1.08 0.23
C GLN A 195 -50.82 2.38 0.52
N LEU A 196 -50.14 3.53 0.40
CA LEU A 196 -50.71 4.83 0.76
C LEU A 196 -51.28 5.59 -0.43
N LEU A 197 -50.72 5.42 -1.65
CA LEU A 197 -51.17 6.13 -2.83
C LEU A 197 -52.68 5.98 -3.09
N PRO A 198 -53.29 4.78 -2.97
CA PRO A 198 -54.74 4.62 -3.14
C PRO A 198 -55.58 5.17 -1.97
N LYS A 199 -55.01 5.32 -0.77
CA LYS A 199 -55.74 5.66 0.46
C LYS A 199 -55.75 7.16 0.76
N ILE A 200 -54.61 7.83 0.60
CA ILE A 200 -54.41 9.24 0.99
C ILE A 200 -53.94 10.12 -0.18
N GLY A 201 -53.82 9.55 -1.38
CA GLY A 201 -53.42 10.24 -2.59
C GLY A 201 -51.92 10.55 -2.68
N PHE A 202 -51.49 11.05 -3.84
CA PHE A 202 -50.08 11.30 -4.16
C PHE A 202 -49.40 12.27 -3.19
N ARG A 203 -50.01 13.43 -2.95
CA ARG A 203 -49.40 14.51 -2.15
C ARG A 203 -49.02 14.07 -0.74
N TRP A 204 -49.94 13.41 -0.03
CA TRP A 204 -49.68 12.94 1.33
C TRP A 204 -48.76 11.73 1.37
N THR A 205 -48.83 10.85 0.36
CA THR A 205 -47.92 9.71 0.24
C THR A 205 -46.46 10.18 0.14
N VAL A 206 -46.16 11.15 -0.74
CA VAL A 206 -44.82 11.72 -0.89
C VAL A 206 -44.35 12.42 0.41
N ARG A 207 -45.26 13.11 1.13
CA ARG A 207 -44.93 13.73 2.42
C ARG A 207 -44.58 12.70 3.50
N VAL A 208 -45.31 11.60 3.59
CA VAL A 208 -44.99 10.50 4.53
C VAL A 208 -43.59 9.95 4.23
N MET A 209 -43.27 9.73 2.96
CA MET A 209 -41.92 9.33 2.55
C MET A 209 -40.87 10.39 2.92
N GLY A 210 -41.19 11.68 2.75
CA GLY A 210 -40.33 12.79 3.19
C GLY A 210 -40.07 12.81 4.70
N LEU A 211 -41.07 12.48 5.53
CA LEU A 211 -40.90 12.36 6.98
C LEU A 211 -39.95 11.21 7.35
N VAL A 212 -40.05 10.07 6.67
CA VAL A 212 -39.09 8.96 6.83
C VAL A 212 -37.69 9.42 6.47
N VAL A 213 -37.53 10.14 5.34
CA VAL A 213 -36.23 10.70 4.93
C VAL A 213 -35.68 11.66 5.98
N ILE A 214 -36.50 12.51 6.61
CA ILE A 214 -36.07 13.42 7.70
C ILE A 214 -35.48 12.63 8.88
N VAL A 215 -36.19 11.61 9.36
CA VAL A 215 -35.75 10.80 10.51
C VAL A 215 -34.42 10.11 10.20
N VAL A 216 -34.31 9.48 9.01
CA VAL A 216 -33.09 8.81 8.58
C VAL A 216 -31.94 9.82 8.39
N SER A 217 -32.23 11.01 7.86
CA SER A 217 -31.25 12.09 7.67
C SER A 217 -30.67 12.59 9.00
N ALA A 218 -31.51 12.71 10.04
CA ALA A 218 -31.05 13.08 11.38
C ALA A 218 -30.06 12.04 11.94
N LEU A 219 -30.35 10.74 11.76
CA LEU A 219 -29.44 9.66 12.16
C LEU A 219 -28.11 9.71 11.41
N VAL A 220 -28.13 9.98 10.10
CA VAL A 220 -26.90 10.14 9.29
C VAL A 220 -26.01 11.25 9.86
N LEU A 221 -26.58 12.42 10.18
CA LEU A 221 -25.83 13.56 10.73
C LEU A 221 -25.24 13.25 12.12
N LEU A 222 -25.96 12.48 12.94
CA LEU A 222 -25.49 12.06 14.27
C LEU A 222 -24.29 11.11 14.17
N LEU A 223 -24.34 10.15 13.24
CA LEU A 223 -23.35 9.07 13.10
C LEU A 223 -22.11 9.44 12.27
N ALA A 224 -22.27 10.29 11.25
CA ALA A 224 -21.21 10.58 10.29
C ALA A 224 -20.03 11.36 10.92
N ARG A 225 -18.80 10.88 10.68
CA ARG A 225 -17.52 11.45 11.15
C ARG A 225 -16.45 11.35 10.06
N THR A 226 -15.68 12.42 9.89
CA THR A 226 -14.51 12.48 8.99
C THR A 226 -13.29 11.86 9.65
N ARG A 227 -12.49 11.12 8.88
CA ARG A 227 -11.21 10.56 9.35
C ARG A 227 -10.02 11.47 9.08
N LEU A 228 -9.81 11.80 7.80
CA LEU A 228 -8.66 12.58 7.37
C LEU A 228 -8.90 14.09 7.55
N LYS A 229 -7.86 14.81 7.97
CA LYS A 229 -7.87 16.28 7.96
C LYS A 229 -7.92 16.76 6.50
N GLY A 230 -8.72 17.79 6.23
CA GLY A 230 -9.00 18.26 4.88
C GLY A 230 -7.82 18.99 4.23
N ARG A 231 -7.51 18.63 2.98
CA ARG A 231 -6.55 19.32 2.12
C ARG A 231 -7.22 20.50 1.41
N LYS A 232 -7.09 21.70 2.00
CA LYS A 232 -7.70 22.93 1.47
C LYS A 232 -7.16 23.30 0.07
N ALA A 233 -5.87 23.11 -0.20
CA ALA A 233 -5.22 23.47 -1.46
C ALA A 233 -5.13 22.29 -2.47
N GLY A 234 -5.60 22.47 -3.70
CA GLY A 234 -5.52 21.48 -4.78
C GLY A 234 -6.53 21.73 -5.91
N PRO A 235 -6.25 21.29 -7.15
CA PRO A 235 -7.12 21.53 -8.30
C PRO A 235 -8.47 20.79 -8.19
N LEU A 236 -9.50 21.25 -8.93
CA LEU A 236 -10.79 20.55 -9.05
C LEU A 236 -10.68 19.24 -9.85
N VAL A 237 -9.76 19.20 -10.81
CA VAL A 237 -9.52 18.06 -11.70
C VAL A 237 -8.06 17.67 -11.58
N GLU A 238 -7.81 16.39 -11.32
CA GLU A 238 -6.46 15.81 -11.30
C GLU A 238 -6.11 15.29 -12.70
N TRP A 239 -5.59 16.18 -13.55
CA TRP A 239 -5.20 15.85 -14.93
C TRP A 239 -4.16 14.73 -15.03
N ALA A 240 -3.35 14.53 -13.98
CA ALA A 240 -2.38 13.45 -13.91
C ALA A 240 -3.04 12.06 -13.96
N ALA A 241 -4.24 11.91 -13.39
CA ALA A 241 -4.96 10.64 -13.39
C ALA A 241 -5.30 10.15 -14.82
N PHE A 242 -5.50 11.06 -15.78
CA PHE A 242 -5.75 10.70 -17.18
C PHE A 242 -4.49 10.28 -17.94
N LYS A 243 -3.30 10.44 -17.36
CA LYS A 243 -2.06 9.88 -17.92
C LYS A 243 -1.86 8.42 -17.52
N GLU A 244 -2.57 7.93 -16.51
CA GLU A 244 -2.52 6.54 -16.06
C GLU A 244 -3.42 5.66 -16.95
N PRO A 245 -2.86 4.72 -17.75
CA PRO A 245 -3.66 3.92 -18.67
C PRO A 245 -4.70 3.06 -17.95
N SER A 246 -4.39 2.58 -16.75
CA SER A 246 -5.29 1.80 -15.89
C SER A 246 -6.53 2.60 -15.48
N TYR A 247 -6.38 3.87 -15.12
CA TYR A 247 -7.46 4.76 -14.72
C TYR A 247 -8.36 5.13 -15.90
N VAL A 248 -7.77 5.46 -17.06
CA VAL A 248 -8.54 5.79 -18.28
C VAL A 248 -9.33 4.59 -18.79
N LEU A 249 -8.68 3.43 -18.92
CA LEU A 249 -9.36 2.20 -19.37
C LEU A 249 -10.46 1.79 -18.40
N PHE A 250 -10.27 1.97 -17.09
CA PHE A 250 -11.32 1.74 -16.10
C PHE A 250 -12.49 2.71 -16.28
N ALA A 251 -12.23 4.01 -16.47
CA ALA A 251 -13.30 5.01 -16.67
C ALA A 251 -14.15 4.69 -17.92
N VAL A 252 -13.52 4.33 -19.04
CA VAL A 252 -14.21 3.94 -20.28
C VAL A 252 -14.95 2.61 -20.09
N ALA A 253 -14.35 1.63 -19.40
CA ALA A 253 -15.02 0.38 -19.08
C ALA A 253 -16.30 0.61 -18.26
N MET A 254 -16.24 1.45 -17.22
CA MET A 254 -17.39 1.75 -16.38
C MET A 254 -18.49 2.52 -17.12
N PHE A 255 -18.13 3.38 -18.07
CA PHE A 255 -19.11 4.00 -18.97
C PHE A 255 -19.93 2.91 -19.68
N PHE A 256 -19.28 1.98 -20.40
CA PHE A 256 -19.98 0.94 -21.17
C PHE A 256 -20.71 -0.09 -20.29
N THR A 257 -20.18 -0.40 -19.10
CA THR A 257 -20.84 -1.32 -18.16
C THR A 257 -22.10 -0.69 -17.56
N LEU A 258 -22.05 0.57 -17.14
CA LEU A 258 -23.18 1.22 -16.47
C LEU A 258 -24.23 1.75 -17.46
N TRP A 259 -23.84 2.06 -18.70
CA TRP A 259 -24.75 2.57 -19.74
C TRP A 259 -26.05 1.74 -19.90
N PRO A 260 -26.00 0.39 -19.96
CA PRO A 260 -27.22 -0.42 -20.02
C PRO A 260 -27.73 -0.94 -18.67
N THR A 261 -27.01 -0.71 -17.56
CA THR A 261 -27.29 -1.37 -16.27
C THR A 261 -28.71 -1.11 -15.77
N TRP A 262 -29.24 0.10 -15.97
CA TRP A 262 -30.57 0.49 -15.48
C TRP A 262 -31.74 0.06 -16.38
N ILE A 263 -31.50 -0.44 -17.59
CA ILE A 263 -32.57 -0.88 -18.49
C ILE A 263 -33.41 -1.96 -17.81
N SER A 264 -32.77 -2.98 -17.24
CA SER A 264 -33.46 -4.05 -16.55
C SER A 264 -34.27 -3.54 -15.36
N TYR A 265 -33.74 -2.59 -14.57
CA TYR A 265 -34.47 -2.03 -13.43
C TYR A 265 -35.69 -1.19 -13.85
N ASN A 266 -35.57 -0.45 -14.95
CA ASN A 266 -36.62 0.44 -15.42
C ASN A 266 -37.71 -0.31 -16.19
N TYR A 267 -37.32 -1.25 -17.06
CA TYR A 267 -38.23 -1.89 -18.02
C TYR A 267 -38.64 -3.33 -17.64
N ALA A 268 -38.00 -4.02 -16.67
CA ALA A 268 -38.42 -5.38 -16.31
C ALA A 268 -39.87 -5.47 -15.81
N ARG A 269 -40.33 -4.45 -15.08
CA ARG A 269 -41.72 -4.34 -14.61
C ARG A 269 -42.71 -4.21 -15.75
N GLN A 270 -42.38 -3.38 -16.74
CA GLN A 270 -43.18 -3.17 -17.93
C GLN A 270 -43.15 -4.42 -18.83
N TYR A 271 -42.00 -5.09 -18.95
CA TYR A 271 -41.89 -6.35 -19.68
C TYR A 271 -42.77 -7.45 -19.07
N ALA A 272 -42.83 -7.52 -17.73
CA ALA A 272 -43.69 -8.47 -17.02
C ALA A 272 -45.18 -8.26 -17.31
N THR A 273 -45.64 -7.01 -17.47
CA THR A 273 -47.04 -6.70 -17.82
C THR A 273 -47.30 -6.84 -19.31
N ASP A 274 -46.45 -6.24 -20.15
CA ASP A 274 -46.71 -6.03 -21.58
C ASP A 274 -46.46 -7.29 -22.42
N LYS A 275 -45.49 -8.14 -22.01
CA LYS A 275 -45.08 -9.34 -22.77
C LYS A 275 -45.37 -10.65 -22.06
N LEU A 276 -45.30 -10.69 -20.73
CA LEU A 276 -45.50 -11.92 -19.96
C LEU A 276 -46.93 -12.11 -19.44
N GLY A 277 -47.81 -11.12 -19.63
CA GLY A 277 -49.21 -11.17 -19.20
C GLY A 277 -49.40 -11.08 -17.68
N GLY A 278 -48.42 -10.54 -16.95
CA GLY A 278 -48.45 -10.40 -15.50
C GLY A 278 -49.42 -9.30 -15.02
N SER A 279 -49.95 -9.49 -13.81
CA SER A 279 -50.81 -8.52 -13.13
C SER A 279 -50.01 -7.32 -12.59
N ALA A 280 -50.72 -6.25 -12.17
CA ALA A 280 -50.09 -5.13 -11.47
C ALA A 280 -49.38 -5.56 -10.17
N SER A 281 -49.89 -6.59 -9.49
CA SER A 281 -49.21 -7.22 -8.35
C SER A 281 -47.93 -7.93 -8.74
N ASP A 282 -47.89 -8.63 -9.88
CA ASP A 282 -46.68 -9.32 -10.35
C ASP A 282 -45.58 -8.32 -10.73
N SER A 283 -45.96 -7.21 -11.36
CA SER A 283 -45.06 -6.10 -11.68
C SER A 283 -44.41 -5.50 -10.43
N PHE A 284 -45.17 -5.38 -9.33
CA PHE A 284 -44.64 -4.95 -8.04
C PHE A 284 -43.72 -6.02 -7.42
N LEU A 285 -44.08 -7.29 -7.45
CA LEU A 285 -43.26 -8.39 -6.94
C LEU A 285 -41.92 -8.48 -7.67
N VAL A 286 -41.88 -8.24 -8.99
CA VAL A 286 -40.64 -8.14 -9.77
C VAL A 286 -39.70 -7.06 -9.22
N LEU A 287 -40.24 -5.89 -8.84
CA LEU A 287 -39.46 -4.80 -8.25
C LEU A 287 -38.90 -5.15 -6.87
N ILE A 288 -39.69 -5.82 -6.03
CA ILE A 288 -39.23 -6.23 -4.71
C ILE A 288 -38.20 -7.34 -4.83
N ALA A 289 -38.42 -8.32 -5.71
CA ALA A 289 -37.50 -9.43 -5.93
C ALA A 289 -36.12 -8.97 -6.42
N ILE A 290 -36.05 -8.06 -7.40
CA ILE A 290 -34.77 -7.57 -7.93
C ILE A 290 -33.93 -6.85 -6.88
N ASN A 291 -34.58 -6.14 -5.94
CA ASN A 291 -33.90 -5.45 -4.84
C ASN A 291 -33.51 -6.39 -3.71
N ALA A 292 -34.39 -7.32 -3.32
CA ALA A 292 -34.15 -8.30 -2.27
C ALA A 292 -32.95 -9.20 -2.61
N VAL A 293 -32.91 -9.77 -3.83
CA VAL A 293 -31.78 -10.59 -4.30
C VAL A 293 -30.53 -9.74 -4.55
N GLY A 294 -30.69 -8.44 -4.76
CA GLY A 294 -29.58 -7.51 -4.85
C GLY A 294 -28.77 -7.35 -3.55
N ILE A 295 -29.32 -7.67 -2.37
CA ILE A 295 -28.59 -7.63 -1.10
C ILE A 295 -27.49 -8.71 -1.06
N PRO A 296 -27.79 -10.02 -1.23
CA PRO A 296 -26.75 -11.04 -1.29
C PRO A 296 -25.83 -10.84 -2.49
N GLY A 297 -26.32 -10.34 -3.63
CA GLY A 297 -25.49 -9.95 -4.78
C GLY A 297 -24.36 -8.99 -4.41
N ARG A 298 -24.68 -7.93 -3.66
CA ARG A 298 -23.68 -6.96 -3.17
C ARG A 298 -22.73 -7.58 -2.15
N MET A 299 -23.26 -8.36 -1.20
CA MET A 299 -22.47 -8.83 -0.06
C MET A 299 -21.57 -10.01 -0.37
N ILE A 300 -22.07 -11.03 -1.05
CA ILE A 300 -21.29 -12.21 -1.40
C ILE A 300 -20.16 -11.81 -2.34
N SER A 301 -20.45 -10.99 -3.35
CA SER A 301 -19.43 -10.49 -4.29
C SER A 301 -18.35 -9.66 -3.59
N ALA A 302 -18.72 -8.85 -2.59
CA ALA A 302 -17.76 -8.08 -1.83
C ALA A 302 -16.88 -8.94 -0.91
N ILE A 303 -17.46 -9.95 -0.25
CA ILE A 303 -16.70 -10.89 0.58
C ILE A 303 -15.71 -11.67 -0.28
N LEU A 304 -16.13 -12.14 -1.47
CA LEU A 304 -15.23 -12.82 -2.41
C LEU A 304 -14.09 -11.91 -2.87
N ALA A 305 -14.38 -10.62 -3.10
CA ALA A 305 -13.40 -9.62 -3.51
C ALA A 305 -12.35 -9.38 -2.42
N ASP A 306 -12.75 -9.07 -1.20
CA ASP A 306 -11.80 -8.74 -0.14
C ASP A 306 -11.07 -9.96 0.43
N ARG A 307 -11.72 -11.14 0.47
CA ARG A 307 -11.15 -12.33 1.14
C ARG A 307 -10.26 -13.19 0.23
N PHE A 308 -10.57 -13.29 -1.06
CA PHE A 308 -9.97 -14.33 -1.91
C PHE A 308 -9.33 -13.80 -3.19
N PHE A 309 -9.99 -12.91 -3.94
CA PHE A 309 -9.62 -12.67 -5.34
C PHE A 309 -9.21 -11.23 -5.66
N GLY A 310 -9.59 -10.24 -4.86
CA GLY A 310 -9.46 -8.82 -5.18
C GLY A 310 -10.64 -8.27 -6.00
N ALA A 311 -10.94 -6.98 -5.84
CA ALA A 311 -12.14 -6.34 -6.38
C ALA A 311 -12.28 -6.46 -7.91
N ILE A 312 -11.23 -6.12 -8.67
CA ILE A 312 -11.26 -6.20 -10.15
C ILE A 312 -11.44 -7.65 -10.64
N ASN A 313 -10.89 -8.64 -9.94
CA ASN A 313 -10.97 -10.05 -10.33
C ASN A 313 -12.35 -10.66 -10.14
N VAL A 314 -13.12 -10.19 -9.14
CA VAL A 314 -14.53 -10.56 -8.99
C VAL A 314 -15.41 -9.75 -9.94
N PHE A 315 -15.03 -8.51 -10.25
CA PHE A 315 -15.84 -7.62 -11.07
C PHE A 315 -15.95 -8.08 -12.53
N ILE A 316 -14.85 -8.53 -13.13
CA ILE A 316 -14.83 -9.04 -14.52
C ILE A 316 -15.85 -10.16 -14.77
N PRO A 317 -15.85 -11.30 -14.03
CA PRO A 317 -16.84 -12.36 -14.23
C PRO A 317 -18.26 -11.91 -13.88
N THR A 318 -18.43 -10.99 -12.92
CA THR A 318 -19.74 -10.41 -12.58
C THR A 318 -20.34 -9.65 -13.78
N ILE A 319 -19.54 -8.81 -14.47
CA ILE A 319 -19.99 -8.09 -15.67
C ILE A 319 -20.30 -9.06 -16.80
N PHE A 320 -19.46 -10.09 -17.00
CA PHE A 320 -19.71 -11.11 -18.01
C PHE A 320 -21.04 -11.84 -17.77
N SER A 321 -21.31 -12.25 -16.53
CA SER A 321 -22.57 -12.91 -16.16
C SER A 321 -23.78 -11.99 -16.34
N ALA A 322 -23.68 -10.70 -15.98
CA ALA A 322 -24.75 -9.73 -16.23
C ALA A 322 -25.01 -9.50 -17.72
N ALA A 323 -23.95 -9.40 -18.54
CA ALA A 323 -24.07 -9.26 -19.99
C ALA A 323 -24.76 -10.49 -20.62
N LEU A 324 -24.37 -11.68 -20.18
CA LEU A 324 -25.00 -12.93 -20.61
C LEU A 324 -26.48 -12.98 -20.23
N CYS A 325 -26.83 -12.53 -19.02
CA CYS A 325 -28.22 -12.43 -18.59
C CYS A 325 -29.03 -11.47 -19.46
N LEU A 326 -28.47 -10.34 -19.91
CA LEU A 326 -29.15 -9.43 -20.83
C LEU A 326 -29.46 -10.09 -22.17
N TYR A 327 -28.55 -10.90 -22.72
CA TYR A 327 -28.84 -11.68 -23.93
C TYR A 327 -29.92 -12.75 -23.68
N MET A 328 -29.85 -13.45 -22.55
CA MET A 328 -30.85 -14.46 -22.19
C MET A 328 -32.25 -13.87 -21.97
N TRP A 329 -32.38 -12.57 -21.72
CA TRP A 329 -33.66 -11.91 -21.51
C TRP A 329 -34.61 -12.06 -22.71
N SER A 330 -34.08 -12.14 -23.94
CA SER A 330 -34.92 -12.32 -25.14
C SER A 330 -35.70 -13.62 -25.16
N GLN A 331 -35.21 -14.65 -24.46
CA GLN A 331 -35.80 -15.98 -24.41
C GLN A 331 -36.85 -16.12 -23.30
N VAL A 332 -37.05 -15.09 -22.48
CA VAL A 332 -38.01 -15.11 -21.39
C VAL A 332 -39.41 -14.86 -21.92
N THR A 333 -40.21 -15.93 -22.02
CA THR A 333 -41.58 -15.91 -22.54
C THR A 333 -42.65 -16.21 -21.49
N THR A 334 -42.25 -16.64 -20.28
CA THR A 334 -43.18 -16.99 -19.19
C THR A 334 -42.94 -16.12 -17.96
N LEU A 335 -43.99 -15.90 -17.15
CA LEU A 335 -43.90 -15.11 -15.91
C LEU A 335 -42.91 -15.73 -14.91
N THR A 336 -42.94 -17.06 -14.74
CA THR A 336 -41.97 -17.79 -13.90
C THR A 336 -40.54 -17.61 -14.40
N GLY A 337 -40.31 -17.68 -15.71
CA GLY A 337 -39.02 -17.38 -16.32
C GLY A 337 -38.57 -15.94 -16.04
N GLY A 338 -39.52 -15.00 -16.03
CA GLY A 338 -39.30 -13.61 -15.64
C GLY A 338 -38.75 -13.47 -14.21
N PHE A 339 -39.37 -14.12 -13.23
CA PHE A 339 -38.89 -14.07 -11.84
C PHE A 339 -37.50 -14.69 -11.67
N ILE A 340 -37.21 -15.80 -12.35
CA ILE A 340 -35.89 -16.44 -12.34
C ILE A 340 -34.85 -15.48 -12.93
N TRP A 341 -35.13 -14.91 -14.10
CA TRP A 341 -34.24 -13.98 -14.77
C TRP A 341 -33.98 -12.73 -13.93
N VAL A 342 -35.03 -12.13 -13.36
CA VAL A 342 -34.93 -10.96 -12.47
C VAL A 342 -34.07 -11.27 -11.25
N SER A 343 -34.17 -12.47 -10.69
CA SER A 343 -33.36 -12.87 -9.54
C SER A 343 -31.88 -12.96 -9.90
N ILE A 344 -31.56 -13.60 -11.02
CA ILE A 344 -30.17 -13.77 -11.49
C ILE A 344 -29.58 -12.40 -11.88
N PHE A 345 -30.28 -11.63 -12.71
CA PHE A 345 -29.83 -10.30 -13.09
C PHE A 345 -29.76 -9.35 -11.88
N GLY A 346 -30.72 -9.44 -10.96
CA GLY A 346 -30.73 -8.66 -9.71
C GLY A 346 -29.49 -8.90 -8.86
N TYR A 347 -29.03 -10.15 -8.76
CA TYR A 347 -27.78 -10.50 -8.10
C TYR A 347 -26.57 -9.81 -8.76
N PHE A 348 -26.35 -10.03 -10.06
CA PHE A 348 -25.16 -9.51 -10.76
C PHE A 348 -25.22 -8.00 -10.97
N GLY A 349 -26.38 -7.45 -11.33
CA GLY A 349 -26.59 -6.01 -11.50
C GLY A 349 -26.35 -5.24 -10.21
N ALA A 350 -26.81 -5.76 -9.07
CA ALA A 350 -26.53 -5.17 -7.77
C ALA A 350 -25.05 -5.29 -7.38
N ALA A 351 -24.43 -6.43 -7.66
CA ALA A 351 -22.99 -6.62 -7.46
C ALA A 351 -22.19 -5.56 -8.24
N ILE A 352 -22.50 -5.33 -9.52
CA ILE A 352 -21.86 -4.31 -10.37
C ILE A 352 -21.96 -2.91 -9.76
N GLN A 353 -23.14 -2.51 -9.29
CA GLN A 353 -23.35 -1.20 -8.68
C GLN A 353 -22.49 -0.98 -7.42
N SER A 354 -22.17 -2.05 -6.67
CA SER A 354 -21.37 -1.96 -5.44
C SER A 354 -19.86 -2.17 -5.65
N LEU A 355 -19.47 -3.01 -6.60
CA LEU A 355 -18.08 -3.27 -6.96
C LEU A 355 -17.46 -2.09 -7.71
N PHE A 356 -18.27 -1.33 -8.47
CA PHE A 356 -17.80 -0.17 -9.22
C PHE A 356 -17.11 0.89 -8.32
N PRO A 357 -17.76 1.47 -7.29
CA PRO A 357 -17.11 2.48 -6.44
C PRO A 357 -15.95 1.89 -5.63
N SER A 358 -16.05 0.61 -5.26
CA SER A 358 -14.98 -0.11 -4.54
C SER A 358 -13.72 -0.26 -5.39
N CYS A 359 -13.87 -0.66 -6.66
CA CYS A 359 -12.75 -0.76 -7.61
C CYS A 359 -12.13 0.61 -7.89
N CYS A 360 -12.95 1.65 -8.04
CA CYS A 360 -12.47 3.02 -8.20
C CYS A 360 -11.60 3.47 -7.02
N ALA A 361 -12.02 3.16 -5.79
CA ALA A 361 -11.24 3.44 -4.59
C ALA A 361 -9.95 2.59 -4.51
N SER A 362 -9.94 1.37 -5.04
CA SER A 362 -8.75 0.51 -5.10
C SER A 362 -7.69 0.98 -6.11
N LEU A 363 -8.10 1.71 -7.16
CA LEU A 363 -7.19 2.30 -8.15
C LEU A 363 -6.61 3.64 -7.70
N THR A 364 -7.03 4.16 -6.54
CA THR A 364 -6.53 5.41 -5.99
C THR A 364 -5.40 5.12 -5.00
N SER A 365 -4.17 5.46 -5.37
CA SER A 365 -2.97 5.28 -4.54
C SER A 365 -2.93 6.27 -3.37
N ASP A 366 -3.20 7.55 -3.63
CA ASP A 366 -3.26 8.61 -2.63
C ASP A 366 -4.69 8.81 -2.09
N LEU A 367 -4.96 8.27 -0.90
CA LEU A 367 -6.28 8.35 -0.25
C LEU A 367 -6.68 9.78 0.13
N SER A 368 -5.74 10.74 0.19
CA SER A 368 -6.07 12.16 0.44
C SER A 368 -6.78 12.81 -0.75
N LYS A 369 -6.74 12.18 -1.93
CA LYS A 369 -7.39 12.60 -3.18
C LYS A 369 -8.51 11.64 -3.60
N ALA A 370 -8.92 10.74 -2.72
CA ALA A 370 -9.93 9.72 -3.01
C ALA A 370 -11.23 10.34 -3.51
N GLY A 371 -11.68 11.46 -2.91
CA GLY A 371 -12.89 12.14 -3.33
C GLY A 371 -12.81 12.66 -4.75
N THR A 372 -11.72 13.35 -5.11
CA THR A 372 -11.51 13.92 -6.45
C THR A 372 -11.43 12.82 -7.51
N ARG A 373 -10.64 11.76 -7.29
CA ARG A 373 -10.50 10.66 -8.27
C ARG A 373 -11.78 9.84 -8.43
N ILE A 374 -12.52 9.58 -7.37
CA ILE A 374 -13.85 8.92 -7.45
C ILE A 374 -14.84 9.84 -8.18
N GLY A 375 -14.84 11.13 -7.83
CA GLY A 375 -15.71 12.14 -8.42
C GLY A 375 -15.54 12.31 -9.93
N MET A 376 -14.31 12.31 -10.43
CA MET A 376 -14.02 12.40 -11.88
C MET A 376 -14.63 11.25 -12.68
N ILE A 377 -14.49 10.01 -12.18
CA ILE A 377 -15.11 8.84 -12.83
C ILE A 377 -16.64 8.93 -12.77
N PHE A 378 -17.21 9.38 -11.66
CA PHE A 378 -18.66 9.59 -11.55
C PHE A 378 -19.14 10.60 -12.59
N THR A 379 -18.44 11.73 -12.75
CA THR A 379 -18.81 12.73 -13.76
C THR A 379 -18.79 12.15 -15.19
N ILE A 380 -17.84 11.28 -15.54
CA ILE A 380 -17.82 10.59 -16.85
C ILE A 380 -19.06 9.68 -17.01
N ILE A 381 -19.40 8.93 -15.96
CA ILE A 381 -20.54 7.99 -15.95
C ILE A 381 -21.89 8.72 -16.01
N SER A 382 -21.97 9.97 -15.56
CA SER A 382 -23.21 10.76 -15.61
C SER A 382 -23.83 10.84 -17.01
N MET A 383 -23.00 10.86 -18.05
CA MET A 383 -23.42 10.87 -19.45
C MET A 383 -24.00 9.51 -19.88
N ALA A 384 -23.41 8.41 -19.41
CA ALA A 384 -23.96 7.07 -19.61
C ALA A 384 -25.32 6.94 -18.92
N ALA A 385 -25.43 7.40 -17.67
CA ALA A 385 -26.69 7.37 -16.93
C ALA A 385 -27.80 8.21 -17.59
N LEU A 386 -27.46 9.39 -18.12
CA LEU A 386 -28.41 10.28 -18.80
C LEU A 386 -28.96 9.68 -20.09
N THR A 387 -28.09 9.06 -20.90
CA THR A 387 -28.44 8.62 -22.26
C THR A 387 -28.96 7.18 -22.32
N GLY A 388 -28.61 6.33 -21.36
CA GLY A 388 -28.89 4.89 -21.43
C GLY A 388 -30.38 4.52 -21.51
N SER A 389 -31.19 5.01 -20.57
CA SER A 389 -32.62 4.67 -20.52
C SER A 389 -33.44 5.28 -21.67
N PRO A 390 -33.23 6.56 -22.06
CA PRO A 390 -33.87 7.13 -23.24
C PRO A 390 -33.48 6.42 -24.54
N LEU A 391 -32.20 6.03 -24.69
CA LEU A 391 -31.74 5.29 -25.87
C LEU A 391 -32.41 3.91 -25.97
N ALA A 392 -32.46 3.15 -24.87
CA ALA A 392 -33.21 1.89 -24.82
C ALA A 392 -34.68 2.08 -25.19
N GLY A 393 -35.33 3.10 -24.62
CA GLY A 393 -36.73 3.42 -24.94
C GLY A 393 -36.92 3.75 -26.42
N LYS A 394 -36.00 4.50 -27.03
CA LYS A 394 -36.06 4.82 -28.46
C LYS A 394 -35.82 3.59 -29.33
N LEU A 395 -34.89 2.72 -28.97
CA LEU A 395 -34.66 1.45 -29.67
C LEU A 395 -35.93 0.60 -29.68
N MET A 396 -36.62 0.50 -28.53
CA MET A 396 -37.88 -0.24 -28.42
C MET A 396 -39.01 0.38 -29.26
N GLN A 397 -39.06 1.71 -29.35
CA GLN A 397 -40.03 2.41 -30.20
C GLN A 397 -39.81 2.15 -31.70
N VAL A 398 -38.55 2.09 -32.15
CA VAL A 398 -38.21 1.85 -33.56
C VAL A 398 -38.49 0.41 -33.98
N THR A 399 -38.50 -0.53 -33.03
CA THR A 399 -38.83 -1.95 -33.27
C THR A 399 -40.25 -2.32 -32.86
N ASP A 400 -41.22 -1.39 -33.00
CA ASP A 400 -42.65 -1.62 -32.74
C ASP A 400 -42.96 -2.24 -31.36
N GLY A 401 -42.25 -1.79 -30.31
CA GLY A 401 -42.44 -2.29 -28.94
C GLY A 401 -41.75 -3.64 -28.66
N ASN A 402 -40.91 -4.14 -29.57
CA ASN A 402 -40.02 -5.27 -29.30
C ASN A 402 -38.82 -4.83 -28.43
N TYR A 403 -38.47 -5.67 -27.45
CA TYR A 403 -37.38 -5.42 -26.50
C TYR A 403 -36.01 -5.92 -27.02
N LEU A 404 -36.01 -6.70 -28.11
CA LEU A 404 -34.82 -7.38 -28.63
C LEU A 404 -33.64 -6.43 -28.93
N ALA A 405 -33.90 -5.29 -29.57
CA ALA A 405 -32.86 -4.33 -29.90
C ALA A 405 -32.19 -3.74 -28.64
N ALA A 406 -32.98 -3.41 -27.61
CA ALA A 406 -32.46 -2.91 -26.34
C ALA A 406 -31.70 -3.99 -25.56
N GLN A 407 -32.15 -5.25 -25.62
CA GLN A 407 -31.49 -6.40 -25.00
C GLN A 407 -30.11 -6.68 -25.62
N ILE A 408 -30.03 -6.75 -26.95
CA ILE A 408 -28.78 -6.99 -27.68
C ILE A 408 -27.80 -5.84 -27.47
N TRP A 409 -28.27 -4.60 -27.57
CA TRP A 409 -27.46 -3.42 -27.31
C TRP A 409 -26.92 -3.41 -25.88
N GLY A 410 -27.77 -3.74 -24.90
CA GLY A 410 -27.37 -3.80 -23.50
C GLY A 410 -26.31 -4.87 -23.22
N GLY A 411 -26.54 -6.10 -23.70
CA GLY A 411 -25.57 -7.19 -23.58
C GLY A 411 -24.24 -6.89 -24.27
N SER A 412 -24.28 -6.30 -25.47
CA SER A 412 -23.08 -5.96 -26.25
C SER A 412 -22.27 -4.85 -25.58
N SER A 413 -22.94 -3.83 -25.06
CA SER A 413 -22.30 -2.72 -24.35
C SER A 413 -21.62 -3.20 -23.06
N MET A 414 -22.28 -4.06 -22.26
CA MET A 414 -21.63 -4.64 -21.07
C MET A 414 -20.45 -5.54 -21.42
N MET A 415 -20.52 -6.30 -22.52
CA MET A 415 -19.41 -7.15 -22.97
C MET A 415 -18.19 -6.32 -23.37
N LEU A 416 -18.40 -5.20 -24.08
CA LEU A 416 -17.33 -4.25 -24.37
C LEU A 416 -16.73 -3.66 -23.08
N GLY A 417 -17.56 -3.29 -22.12
CA GLY A 417 -17.11 -2.85 -20.79
C GLY A 417 -16.25 -3.89 -20.07
N MET A 418 -16.61 -5.18 -20.14
CA MET A 418 -15.81 -6.27 -19.57
C MET A 418 -14.44 -6.41 -20.24
N CYS A 419 -14.38 -6.38 -21.58
CA CYS A 419 -13.13 -6.44 -22.33
C CYS A 419 -12.19 -5.27 -21.99
N LEU A 420 -12.74 -4.06 -21.86
CA LEU A 420 -12.00 -2.86 -21.47
C LEU A 420 -11.51 -2.94 -20.01
N LEU A 421 -12.33 -3.48 -19.10
CA LEU A 421 -11.90 -3.71 -17.72
C LEU A 421 -10.77 -4.73 -17.62
N TYR A 422 -10.81 -5.79 -18.43
CA TYR A 422 -9.72 -6.76 -18.54
C TYR A 422 -8.44 -6.10 -19.09
N ALA A 423 -8.56 -5.20 -20.09
CA ALA A 423 -7.44 -4.41 -20.57
C ALA A 423 -6.87 -3.49 -19.48
N ALA A 424 -7.73 -2.83 -18.68
CA ALA A 424 -7.31 -2.02 -17.53
C ALA A 424 -6.51 -2.84 -16.51
N LYS A 425 -6.96 -4.07 -16.21
CA LYS A 425 -6.23 -5.01 -15.34
C LYS A 425 -4.83 -5.34 -15.89
N ARG A 426 -4.72 -5.61 -17.20
CA ARG A 426 -3.41 -5.87 -17.83
C ARG A 426 -2.49 -4.66 -17.77
N ALA A 427 -3.02 -3.45 -17.93
CA ALA A 427 -2.24 -2.22 -17.81
C ALA A 427 -1.66 -2.03 -16.40
N VAL A 428 -2.44 -2.30 -15.35
CA VAL A 428 -1.95 -2.26 -13.95
C VAL A 428 -0.82 -3.26 -13.74
N ASN A 429 -0.97 -4.50 -14.20
CA ASN A 429 0.07 -5.52 -14.05
C ASN A 429 1.35 -5.14 -14.82
N ARG A 430 1.21 -4.54 -16.01
CA ARG A 430 2.37 -4.07 -16.80
C ARG A 430 3.07 -2.89 -16.14
N GLN A 431 2.33 -1.96 -15.53
CA GLN A 431 2.90 -0.85 -14.75
C GLN A 431 3.68 -1.35 -13.54
N LYS A 432 3.16 -2.32 -12.78
CA LYS A 432 3.89 -2.93 -11.66
C LYS A 432 5.18 -3.61 -12.11
N VAL A 433 5.17 -4.27 -13.27
CA VAL A 433 6.37 -4.88 -13.86
C VAL A 433 7.36 -3.81 -14.35
N LEU A 434 6.88 -2.71 -14.94
CA LEU A 434 7.73 -1.60 -15.40
C LEU A 434 8.32 -0.79 -14.24
N GLU A 435 7.55 -0.49 -13.20
CA GLU A 435 8.03 0.17 -11.99
C GLU A 435 9.08 -0.70 -11.31
N PHE A 436 8.81 -2.00 -11.15
CA PHE A 436 9.78 -2.98 -10.66
C PHE A 436 11.07 -2.98 -11.50
N ASN A 437 10.97 -2.85 -12.83
CA ASN A 437 12.13 -2.78 -13.73
C ASN A 437 12.86 -1.41 -13.74
N ILE A 438 12.18 -0.31 -13.39
CA ILE A 438 12.77 1.04 -13.33
C ILE A 438 13.43 1.28 -11.97
N THR A 439 12.88 0.74 -10.87
CA THR A 439 13.48 0.80 -9.53
C THR A 439 14.67 -0.15 -9.34
N THR A 440 14.88 -1.11 -10.24
CA THR A 440 16.03 -2.05 -10.20
C THR A 440 17.19 -1.63 -11.11
N LEU A 441 17.08 -0.51 -11.83
CA LEU A 441 18.21 0.09 -12.52
C LEU A 441 18.99 0.97 -11.53
N PRO A 442 20.30 0.72 -11.29
CA PRO A 442 21.12 1.71 -10.61
C PRO A 442 21.07 2.99 -11.46
N GLN A 443 20.72 4.13 -10.85
CA GLN A 443 20.87 5.43 -11.49
C GLN A 443 22.33 5.61 -11.85
N ALA A 444 22.67 5.39 -13.12
CA ALA A 444 23.97 5.72 -13.66
C ALA A 444 24.19 7.23 -13.51
N CYS A 445 25.28 7.59 -12.85
CA CYS A 445 25.79 8.94 -12.70
C CYS A 445 25.80 9.67 -14.07
N PRO A 446 25.39 10.95 -14.18
CA PRO A 446 25.49 11.66 -15.45
C PRO A 446 26.93 12.13 -15.64
N GLN A 447 27.70 11.40 -16.44
CA GLN A 447 28.95 11.93 -16.98
C GLN A 447 29.07 11.76 -18.50
N HIS A 448 29.36 12.92 -19.11
CA HIS A 448 29.91 13.19 -20.43
C HIS A 448 29.03 13.04 -21.68
N HIS A 449 28.67 14.22 -22.21
CA HIS A 449 28.35 14.48 -23.60
C HIS A 449 29.37 13.86 -24.57
N GLY A 450 28.88 13.03 -25.48
CA GLY A 450 29.55 12.59 -26.69
C GLY A 450 28.51 12.19 -27.73
N TYR A 451 28.48 12.93 -28.83
CA TYR A 451 27.56 12.79 -29.97
C TYR A 451 27.76 11.44 -30.68
N VAL A 452 26.74 10.57 -30.76
CA VAL A 452 26.74 9.35 -31.59
C VAL A 452 25.35 9.13 -32.24
N ASP A 453 25.41 8.69 -33.50
CA ASP A 453 24.43 8.64 -34.60
C ASP A 453 23.18 7.74 -34.37
N PRO A 454 21.95 8.08 -34.82
CA PRO A 454 20.69 7.39 -34.46
C PRO A 454 20.39 6.03 -35.14
N ALA A 455 21.35 5.34 -35.75
CA ALA A 455 21.05 4.19 -36.62
C ALA A 455 21.36 2.79 -36.05
N GLN A 456 21.75 2.65 -34.78
CA GLN A 456 22.16 1.34 -34.19
C GLN A 456 21.32 0.84 -33.00
N GLU A 457 20.20 1.49 -32.66
CA GLU A 457 19.45 1.19 -31.42
C GLU A 457 18.60 -0.11 -31.42
N HIS A 458 18.45 -0.83 -32.53
CA HIS A 458 17.52 -1.96 -32.57
C HIS A 458 18.08 -3.35 -32.22
N TYR A 459 19.39 -3.50 -31.99
CA TYR A 459 20.00 -4.80 -31.68
C TYR A 459 20.76 -4.88 -30.34
N HIS A 460 21.03 -3.76 -29.67
CA HIS A 460 21.80 -3.77 -28.41
C HIS A 460 20.97 -3.81 -27.11
N VAL A 461 19.66 -3.56 -27.18
CA VAL A 461 18.79 -3.50 -25.98
C VAL A 461 18.28 -4.88 -25.55
N LEU A 462 18.27 -5.89 -26.42
CA LEU A 462 17.77 -7.23 -26.09
C LEU A 462 18.83 -8.14 -25.44
N THR A 463 20.12 -7.83 -25.56
CA THR A 463 21.20 -8.70 -25.07
C THR A 463 21.69 -8.32 -23.68
N TYR A 464 21.60 -7.03 -23.30
CA TYR A 464 22.01 -6.57 -21.96
C TYR A 464 20.98 -6.86 -20.85
N VAL A 465 19.70 -7.03 -21.21
CA VAL A 465 18.61 -7.30 -20.25
C VAL A 465 18.68 -8.73 -19.68
N ASN A 466 19.34 -9.68 -20.37
CA ASN A 466 19.48 -11.06 -19.89
C ASN A 466 20.70 -11.31 -19.01
N LEU A 467 21.64 -10.36 -18.87
CA LEU A 467 22.85 -10.55 -18.06
C LEU A 467 22.75 -10.01 -16.62
N PHE A 468 21.95 -8.96 -16.38
CA PHE A 468 21.81 -8.35 -15.04
C PHE A 468 20.61 -8.84 -14.23
N ALA A 469 19.67 -9.56 -14.84
CA ALA A 469 18.51 -10.14 -14.15
C ALA A 469 18.85 -11.37 -13.27
N SER A 470 20.12 -11.80 -13.23
CA SER A 470 20.54 -13.00 -12.47
C SER A 470 21.20 -12.70 -11.11
N GLN A 471 21.22 -11.47 -10.58
CA GLN A 471 21.93 -11.19 -9.31
C GLN A 471 21.20 -10.27 -8.32
N ALA A 472 19.91 -9.97 -8.51
CA ALA A 472 19.13 -9.19 -7.54
C ALA A 472 18.13 -10.09 -6.79
N MET A 473 18.41 -10.34 -5.52
CA MET A 473 17.55 -11.07 -4.58
C MET A 473 16.18 -10.41 -4.44
N VAL A 474 15.17 -10.97 -5.11
CA VAL A 474 13.77 -10.88 -4.70
C VAL A 474 13.43 -12.24 -4.09
N PRO A 475 12.96 -12.33 -2.84
CA PRO A 475 12.43 -13.60 -2.36
C PRO A 475 11.19 -13.91 -3.23
N PRO A 476 11.06 -15.12 -3.79
CA PRO A 476 9.84 -15.49 -4.49
C PRO A 476 8.64 -15.39 -3.54
N PRO A 477 7.40 -15.19 -4.05
CA PRO A 477 6.20 -15.14 -3.21
C PRO A 477 6.12 -16.40 -2.35
N PRO A 478 5.45 -16.39 -1.18
CA PRO A 478 5.35 -17.55 -0.31
C PRO A 478 4.65 -18.66 -1.09
N LEU A 479 5.43 -19.59 -1.60
CA LEU A 479 4.94 -20.85 -2.11
C LEU A 479 4.30 -21.53 -0.90
N VAL A 480 2.97 -21.63 -0.95
CA VAL A 480 2.22 -22.60 -0.15
C VAL A 480 3.00 -23.91 -0.22
N CYS A 481 3.44 -24.44 0.93
CA CYS A 481 4.10 -25.73 1.04
C CYS A 481 3.15 -26.83 0.51
N GLN A 482 3.16 -27.03 -0.80
CA GLN A 482 2.81 -28.29 -1.42
C GLN A 482 4.13 -28.99 -1.69
N ASP A 483 4.40 -30.00 -0.86
CA ASP A 483 5.32 -31.12 -1.05
C ASP A 483 6.34 -30.95 -2.20
N LEU A 484 7.36 -30.11 -1.96
CA LEU A 484 8.63 -30.29 -2.66
C LEU A 484 9.17 -31.64 -2.22
N PRO A 485 9.49 -32.56 -3.15
CA PRO A 485 9.99 -33.87 -2.78
C PRO A 485 11.26 -33.66 -1.96
N LYS A 486 11.26 -34.22 -0.74
CA LYS A 486 12.49 -34.42 0.02
C LYS A 486 13.44 -35.14 -0.93
N LEU A 487 14.46 -34.44 -1.43
CA LEU A 487 15.61 -35.06 -2.07
C LEU A 487 16.22 -35.96 -0.99
N THR A 488 15.80 -37.22 -1.03
CA THR A 488 16.48 -38.35 -0.41
C THR A 488 17.93 -38.24 -0.81
N THR A 489 18.81 -38.02 0.16
CA THR A 489 20.26 -38.07 0.03
C THR A 489 20.65 -39.33 -0.74
N PRO A 490 21.09 -39.23 -2.00
CA PRO A 490 21.72 -40.34 -2.67
C PRO A 490 23.22 -40.19 -2.40
N ASP A 491 23.76 -41.16 -1.66
CA ASP A 491 25.15 -41.59 -1.59
C ASP A 491 26.28 -40.59 -1.91
N ALA A 492 27.13 -40.43 -0.90
CA ALA A 492 28.34 -39.63 -0.87
C ALA A 492 29.20 -39.70 -2.16
N SER A 493 29.34 -38.55 -2.80
CA SER A 493 30.57 -38.10 -3.46
C SER A 493 30.74 -36.62 -3.14
N PRO A 494 31.72 -36.21 -2.31
CA PRO A 494 31.75 -34.90 -1.64
C PRO A 494 32.50 -33.85 -2.47
N LEU A 495 32.23 -33.75 -3.77
CA LEU A 495 32.86 -32.73 -4.61
C LEU A 495 31.82 -31.78 -5.18
N LEU A 496 32.08 -30.49 -4.95
CA LEU A 496 31.45 -29.29 -5.51
C LEU A 496 30.57 -29.54 -6.74
N ALA A 497 29.36 -28.97 -6.76
CA ALA A 497 28.48 -29.06 -7.94
C ALA A 497 29.25 -28.65 -9.22
N PRO A 498 29.18 -29.42 -10.33
CA PRO A 498 29.98 -29.17 -11.54
C PRO A 498 29.87 -27.73 -12.07
N ALA A 499 28.68 -27.13 -11.99
CA ALA A 499 28.43 -25.75 -12.38
C ALA A 499 29.27 -24.72 -11.58
N LEU A 500 29.46 -24.96 -10.28
CA LEU A 500 30.29 -24.09 -9.43
C LEU A 500 31.77 -24.19 -9.80
N LEU A 501 32.24 -25.39 -10.13
CA LEU A 501 33.61 -25.62 -10.54
C LEU A 501 33.89 -24.93 -11.88
N GLN A 502 32.97 -25.03 -12.83
CA GLN A 502 33.06 -24.33 -14.12
C GLN A 502 33.04 -22.80 -13.97
N ARG A 503 32.23 -22.27 -13.06
CA ARG A 503 32.23 -20.84 -12.72
C ARG A 503 33.55 -20.40 -12.08
N ALA A 504 34.08 -21.17 -11.13
CA ALA A 504 35.38 -20.90 -10.52
C ALA A 504 36.51 -20.86 -11.57
N GLN A 505 36.51 -21.81 -12.52
CA GLN A 505 37.45 -21.83 -13.64
C GLN A 505 37.29 -20.59 -14.53
N SER A 506 36.06 -20.22 -14.90
CA SER A 506 35.80 -19.01 -15.68
C SER A 506 36.33 -17.74 -14.98
N LEU A 507 36.05 -17.57 -13.69
CA LEU A 507 36.52 -16.43 -12.91
C LEU A 507 38.05 -16.41 -12.77
N THR A 508 38.68 -17.59 -12.67
CA THR A 508 40.14 -17.70 -12.63
C THR A 508 40.77 -17.36 -13.98
N THR A 509 40.14 -17.74 -15.11
CA THR A 509 40.62 -17.32 -16.43
C THR A 509 40.48 -15.81 -16.67
N GLU A 510 39.41 -15.20 -16.15
CA GLU A 510 39.23 -13.75 -16.14
C GLU A 510 40.32 -13.07 -15.29
N HIS A 511 40.57 -13.59 -14.08
CA HIS A 511 41.65 -13.12 -13.22
C HIS A 511 43.00 -13.14 -13.92
N ASP A 512 43.37 -14.25 -14.55
CA ASP A 512 44.67 -14.39 -15.22
C ASP A 512 44.80 -13.47 -16.44
N ALA A 513 43.71 -13.22 -17.16
CA ALA A 513 43.68 -12.27 -18.27
C ALA A 513 43.83 -10.82 -17.79
N LEU A 514 43.11 -10.44 -16.74
CA LEU A 514 43.18 -9.10 -16.15
C LEU A 514 44.53 -8.85 -15.48
N GLN A 515 45.11 -9.85 -14.80
CA GLN A 515 46.46 -9.76 -14.22
C GLN A 515 47.52 -9.54 -15.30
N LYS A 516 47.40 -10.20 -16.46
CA LYS A 516 48.29 -9.98 -17.61
C LYS A 516 48.15 -8.57 -18.19
N ASN A 517 46.93 -8.03 -18.27
CA ASN A 517 46.68 -6.66 -18.72
C ASN A 517 47.21 -5.62 -17.72
N LEU A 518 47.10 -5.88 -16.41
CA LEU A 518 47.62 -4.98 -15.38
C LEU A 518 49.15 -4.87 -15.42
N ASN A 519 49.83 -5.96 -15.81
CA ASN A 519 51.28 -5.96 -16.00
C ASN A 519 51.73 -5.11 -17.21
N SER A 520 50.84 -4.78 -18.16
CA SER A 520 51.15 -3.94 -19.33
C SER A 520 50.64 -2.51 -19.20
N SER A 521 49.50 -2.28 -18.56
CA SER A 521 48.93 -0.94 -18.30
C SER A 521 48.21 -0.89 -16.95
N PHE A 522 48.60 0.04 -16.08
CA PHE A 522 47.94 0.22 -14.79
C PHE A 522 46.61 0.96 -14.94
N ASP A 523 45.54 0.35 -14.46
CA ASP A 523 44.22 0.96 -14.30
C ASP A 523 43.64 0.58 -12.91
N SER A 524 43.01 1.55 -12.26
CA SER A 524 42.51 1.44 -10.88
C SER A 524 41.37 0.42 -10.79
N ASP A 525 40.47 0.40 -11.77
CA ASP A 525 39.27 -0.41 -11.71
C ASP A 525 39.57 -1.88 -12.05
N THR A 526 40.44 -2.12 -13.03
CA THR A 526 41.00 -3.46 -13.28
C THR A 526 41.80 -3.99 -12.10
N ALA A 527 42.59 -3.17 -11.41
CA ALA A 527 43.31 -3.59 -10.20
C ALA A 527 42.36 -4.02 -9.07
N LYS A 528 41.25 -3.30 -8.86
CA LYS A 528 40.21 -3.69 -7.89
C LYS A 528 39.56 -5.02 -8.28
N ARG A 529 39.18 -5.19 -9.54
CA ARG A 529 38.56 -6.42 -10.05
C ARG A 529 39.47 -7.64 -9.92
N VAL A 530 40.76 -7.49 -10.21
CA VAL A 530 41.78 -8.53 -9.96
C VAL A 530 41.84 -8.90 -8.48
N GLY A 531 41.84 -7.89 -7.59
CA GLY A 531 41.81 -8.10 -6.14
C GLY A 531 40.59 -8.90 -5.68
N GLU A 532 39.41 -8.64 -6.25
CA GLU A 532 38.18 -9.41 -5.94
C GLU A 532 38.29 -10.87 -6.37
N LEU A 533 38.81 -11.12 -7.58
CA LEU A 533 38.90 -12.47 -8.16
C LEU A 533 40.05 -13.30 -7.58
N SER A 534 41.06 -12.66 -6.99
CA SER A 534 42.24 -13.32 -6.41
C SER A 534 41.88 -14.43 -5.42
N ARG A 535 40.89 -14.19 -4.54
CA ARG A 535 40.42 -15.15 -3.54
C ARG A 535 39.89 -16.44 -4.16
N VAL A 536 39.15 -16.31 -5.27
CA VAL A 536 38.58 -17.46 -6.00
C VAL A 536 39.68 -18.22 -6.73
N ALA A 537 40.60 -17.49 -7.38
CA ALA A 537 41.72 -18.08 -8.12
C ALA A 537 42.66 -18.89 -7.20
N GLU A 538 43.02 -18.34 -6.04
CA GLU A 538 43.86 -19.02 -5.04
C GLU A 538 43.17 -20.26 -4.46
N ALA A 539 41.87 -20.14 -4.13
CA ALA A 539 41.08 -21.25 -3.59
C ALA A 539 40.94 -22.40 -4.60
N LEU A 540 40.72 -22.08 -5.88
CA LEU A 540 40.64 -23.09 -6.94
C LEU A 540 41.99 -23.78 -7.14
N LYS A 541 43.08 -23.02 -7.23
CA LYS A 541 44.43 -23.57 -7.39
C LYS A 541 44.83 -24.50 -6.24
N ALA A 542 44.47 -24.16 -5.01
CA ALA A 542 44.69 -25.02 -3.85
C ALA A 542 43.89 -26.32 -3.94
N LEU A 543 42.63 -26.25 -4.40
CA LEU A 543 41.78 -27.42 -4.60
C LEU A 543 42.30 -28.33 -5.72
N GLU A 544 42.70 -27.77 -6.86
CA GLU A 544 43.27 -28.52 -7.99
C GLU A 544 44.57 -29.24 -7.58
N LYS A 545 45.41 -28.59 -6.77
CA LYS A 545 46.64 -29.20 -6.23
C LYS A 545 46.35 -30.42 -5.35
N SER A 546 45.43 -30.29 -4.39
CA SER A 546 45.06 -31.43 -3.53
C SER A 546 44.37 -32.53 -4.35
N GLN A 547 43.55 -32.17 -5.35
CA GLN A 547 42.94 -33.14 -6.27
C GLN A 547 43.98 -33.89 -7.11
N SER A 548 45.06 -33.24 -7.57
CA SER A 548 46.17 -33.94 -8.24
C SER A 548 46.90 -34.89 -7.30
N SER A 549 47.17 -34.47 -6.06
CA SER A 549 47.83 -35.31 -5.05
C SER A 549 47.00 -36.54 -4.70
N VAL A 550 45.68 -36.39 -4.51
CA VAL A 550 44.75 -37.53 -4.31
C VAL A 550 44.75 -38.48 -5.50
N LYS A 551 44.82 -37.96 -6.74
CA LYS A 551 44.87 -38.79 -7.95
C LYS A 551 46.17 -39.58 -8.05
N GLU A 552 47.31 -38.94 -7.78
CA GLU A 552 48.63 -39.59 -7.78
C GLU A 552 48.72 -40.69 -6.71
N LEU A 553 48.24 -40.40 -5.49
CA LEU A 553 48.19 -41.39 -4.40
C LEU A 553 47.29 -42.58 -4.72
N LYS A 554 46.13 -42.36 -5.35
CA LYS A 554 45.26 -43.45 -5.82
C LYS A 554 45.92 -44.29 -6.91
N GLN A 555 46.58 -43.67 -7.88
CA GLN A 555 47.32 -44.38 -8.92
C GLN A 555 48.48 -45.21 -8.34
N MET A 556 49.15 -44.70 -7.30
CA MET A 556 50.20 -45.43 -6.58
C MET A 556 49.66 -46.66 -5.83
N LEU A 557 48.46 -46.55 -5.24
CA LEU A 557 47.77 -47.66 -4.55
C LEU A 557 47.22 -48.74 -5.50
N ASP A 558 46.98 -48.41 -6.77
CA ASP A 558 46.50 -49.34 -7.80
C ASP A 558 47.64 -50.19 -8.42
N ASP A 559 48.92 -49.88 -8.15
CA ASP A 559 50.06 -50.63 -8.65
C ASP A 559 50.30 -51.91 -7.81
N SER A 560 50.05 -53.06 -8.42
CA SER A 560 50.21 -54.39 -7.79
C SER A 560 51.65 -54.74 -7.37
N SER A 561 52.64 -53.94 -7.74
CA SER A 561 54.05 -54.13 -7.40
C SER A 561 54.52 -53.33 -6.17
N LEU A 562 53.62 -52.58 -5.52
CA LEU A 562 53.94 -51.71 -4.40
C LEU A 562 54.24 -52.48 -3.10
N ASP A 563 55.26 -52.03 -2.37
CA ASP A 563 55.64 -52.58 -1.06
C ASP A 563 54.57 -52.30 0.00
N GLN A 564 54.42 -53.21 0.96
CA GLN A 564 53.34 -53.21 1.96
C GLN A 564 53.46 -52.03 2.94
N ASP A 565 54.68 -51.62 3.26
CA ASP A 565 54.96 -50.45 4.11
C ASP A 565 54.68 -49.13 3.37
N LEU A 566 55.02 -49.04 2.08
CA LEU A 566 54.70 -47.90 1.22
C LEU A 566 53.20 -47.75 0.98
N ALA A 567 52.47 -48.86 0.83
CA ALA A 567 51.02 -48.86 0.69
C ALA A 567 50.30 -48.34 1.96
N ALA A 568 50.82 -48.65 3.15
CA ALA A 568 50.27 -48.15 4.41
C ALA A 568 50.43 -46.63 4.54
N ILE A 569 51.59 -46.09 4.16
CA ILE A 569 51.87 -44.64 4.17
C ILE A 569 50.97 -43.91 3.15
N ALA A 570 50.88 -44.42 1.92
CA ALA A 570 50.04 -43.84 0.87
C ALA A 570 48.55 -43.81 1.27
N LYS A 571 48.07 -44.81 2.03
CA LYS A 571 46.69 -44.86 2.52
C LYS A 571 46.41 -43.82 3.62
N ASP A 572 47.38 -43.58 4.52
CA ASP A 572 47.27 -42.57 5.57
C ASP A 572 47.29 -41.16 4.97
N GLU A 573 48.23 -40.90 4.05
CA GLU A 573 48.28 -39.63 3.28
C GLU A 573 47.01 -39.41 2.46
N LEU A 574 46.46 -40.44 1.80
CA LEU A 574 45.21 -40.35 1.06
C LEU A 574 44.05 -39.95 1.98
N SER A 575 44.00 -40.45 3.22
CA SER A 575 42.94 -40.10 4.18
C SER A 575 43.04 -38.63 4.63
N SER A 576 44.26 -38.16 4.88
CA SER A 576 44.56 -36.76 5.22
C SER A 576 44.20 -35.81 4.07
N GLU A 577 44.66 -36.11 2.86
CA GLU A 577 44.38 -35.31 1.66
C GLU A 577 42.89 -35.31 1.29
N THR A 578 42.18 -36.42 1.49
CA THR A 578 40.73 -36.46 1.26
C THR A 578 39.99 -35.51 2.23
N GLY A 579 40.40 -35.45 3.51
CA GLY A 579 39.86 -34.49 4.47
C GLY A 579 40.22 -33.03 4.15
N GLN A 580 41.42 -32.78 3.64
CA GLN A 580 41.81 -31.46 3.15
C GLN A 580 40.99 -31.03 1.94
N LEU A 581 40.72 -31.95 1.01
CA LEU A 581 39.92 -31.71 -0.18
C LEU A 581 38.48 -31.27 0.18
N GLU A 582 37.86 -31.89 1.19
CA GLU A 582 36.55 -31.46 1.70
C GLU A 582 36.58 -30.06 2.34
N SER A 583 37.67 -29.71 3.04
CA SER A 583 37.85 -28.36 3.60
C SER A 583 38.07 -27.32 2.50
N LEU A 584 38.90 -27.63 1.49
CA LEU A 584 39.18 -26.76 0.35
C LEU A 584 37.94 -26.57 -0.53
N SER A 585 37.13 -27.61 -0.70
CA SER A 585 35.84 -27.56 -1.39
C SER A 585 34.90 -26.55 -0.72
N ARG A 586 34.75 -26.63 0.62
CA ARG A 586 33.97 -25.64 1.38
C ARG A 586 34.54 -24.22 1.29
N LYS A 587 35.86 -24.06 1.36
CA LYS A 587 36.52 -22.75 1.20
C LYS A 587 36.28 -22.14 -0.18
N LEU A 588 36.35 -22.96 -1.24
CA LEU A 588 36.08 -22.53 -2.60
C LEU A 588 34.60 -22.11 -2.75
N SER A 589 33.66 -22.90 -2.24
CA SER A 589 32.23 -22.53 -2.24
C SER A 589 31.98 -21.21 -1.53
N ALA A 590 32.57 -21.01 -0.34
CA ALA A 590 32.45 -19.75 0.39
C ALA A 590 33.09 -18.58 -0.36
N SER A 591 34.22 -18.78 -1.05
CA SER A 591 34.85 -17.74 -1.86
C SER A 591 34.02 -17.35 -3.10
N LEU A 592 33.20 -18.27 -3.62
CA LEU A 592 32.33 -18.01 -4.78
C LEU A 592 31.08 -17.21 -4.41
N THR A 593 30.69 -17.20 -3.13
CA THR A 593 29.55 -16.39 -2.67
C THR A 593 29.90 -14.90 -2.68
N PRO A 594 29.07 -14.04 -3.30
CA PRO A 594 29.30 -12.61 -3.27
C PRO A 594 29.16 -12.10 -1.83
N ARG A 595 30.02 -11.15 -1.45
CA ARG A 595 29.87 -10.46 -0.17
C ARG A 595 28.60 -9.62 -0.19
N HIS A 596 27.94 -9.53 0.96
CA HIS A 596 26.78 -8.66 1.11
C HIS A 596 27.17 -7.18 0.93
N ALA A 597 26.33 -6.40 0.26
CA ALA A 597 26.63 -4.99 -0.07
C ALA A 597 26.97 -4.14 1.17
N PHE A 598 26.33 -4.44 2.30
CA PHE A 598 26.54 -3.74 3.56
C PHE A 598 27.46 -4.49 4.55
N ALA A 599 28.20 -5.52 4.12
CA ALA A 599 28.97 -6.38 5.01
C ALA A 599 29.97 -5.61 5.88
N ASP A 600 30.63 -4.61 5.31
CA ASP A 600 31.71 -3.85 5.97
C ASP A 600 31.18 -2.68 6.84
N PHE A 601 29.86 -2.43 6.85
CA PHE A 601 29.27 -1.32 7.57
C PHE A 601 29.09 -1.60 9.08
N PRO A 602 29.08 -0.55 9.91
CA PRO A 602 28.52 -0.59 11.26
C PRO A 602 27.05 -1.02 11.22
N CYS A 603 26.46 -1.38 12.37
CA CYS A 603 25.07 -1.84 12.41
C CYS A 603 24.27 -1.29 13.58
N MET A 604 22.96 -1.24 13.39
CA MET A 604 21.98 -0.85 14.38
C MET A 604 21.01 -2.00 14.63
N LEU A 605 20.86 -2.37 15.89
CA LEU A 605 19.96 -3.40 16.39
C LEU A 605 18.74 -2.74 17.01
N GLU A 606 17.58 -2.92 16.40
CA GLU A 606 16.31 -2.40 16.92
C GLU A 606 15.45 -3.54 17.47
N PHE A 607 14.97 -3.37 18.70
CA PHE A 607 14.14 -4.32 19.40
C PHE A 607 12.73 -3.74 19.56
N ARG A 608 11.71 -4.49 19.11
CA ARG A 608 10.30 -4.13 19.34
C ARG A 608 9.49 -5.30 19.88
N PRO A 609 8.50 -5.04 20.76
CA PRO A 609 7.69 -6.09 21.33
C PRO A 609 6.80 -6.73 20.26
N GLY A 610 6.78 -8.07 20.23
CA GLY A 610 5.88 -8.86 19.39
C GLY A 610 4.63 -9.33 20.15
N PRO A 611 3.95 -10.37 19.64
CA PRO A 611 2.78 -10.96 20.31
C PRO A 611 3.17 -11.52 21.69
N GLY A 612 2.50 -11.06 22.75
CA GLY A 612 2.83 -11.47 24.13
C GLY A 612 2.44 -10.47 25.22
N GLY A 613 2.03 -9.25 24.86
CA GLY A 613 1.66 -8.22 25.83
C GLY A 613 2.86 -7.76 26.66
N LEU A 614 2.67 -7.59 27.97
CA LEU A 614 3.76 -7.17 28.89
C LEU A 614 4.93 -8.16 28.94
N GLU A 615 4.66 -9.46 28.81
CA GLU A 615 5.74 -10.46 28.82
C GLU A 615 6.70 -10.31 27.62
N GLY A 616 6.18 -9.94 26.45
CA GLY A 616 7.02 -9.64 25.28
C GLY A 616 7.94 -8.46 25.55
N ARG A 617 7.48 -7.47 26.33
CA ARG A 617 8.26 -6.28 26.71
C ARG A 617 9.37 -6.61 27.71
N PHE A 618 9.10 -7.46 28.70
CA PHE A 618 10.14 -7.95 29.61
C PHE A 618 11.19 -8.79 28.89
N PHE A 619 10.76 -9.71 28.02
CA PHE A 619 11.68 -10.52 27.23
C PHE A 619 12.52 -9.67 26.27
N MET A 620 11.99 -8.54 25.80
CA MET A 620 12.75 -7.59 24.97
C MET A 620 13.93 -7.00 25.73
N ASP A 621 13.76 -6.65 27.00
CA ASP A 621 14.86 -6.18 27.85
C ASP A 621 15.92 -7.27 28.05
N THR A 622 15.51 -8.52 28.21
CA THR A 622 16.44 -9.66 28.26
C THR A 622 17.29 -9.76 26.99
N LEU A 623 16.67 -9.66 25.81
CA LEU A 623 17.39 -9.72 24.53
C LEU A 623 18.30 -8.50 24.34
N PHE A 624 17.85 -7.30 24.68
CA PHE A 624 18.68 -6.11 24.62
C PHE A 624 19.94 -6.24 25.49
N LYS A 625 19.77 -6.70 26.75
CA LYS A 625 20.88 -6.96 27.67
C LYS A 625 21.81 -8.06 27.15
N MET A 626 21.27 -9.11 26.53
CA MET A 626 22.04 -10.19 25.90
C MET A 626 22.98 -9.66 24.81
N TYR A 627 22.47 -8.89 23.85
CA TYR A 627 23.31 -8.33 22.77
C TYR A 627 24.27 -7.26 23.27
N LYS A 628 23.86 -6.46 24.25
CA LYS A 628 24.78 -5.51 24.92
C LYS A 628 25.93 -6.24 25.64
N GLY A 629 25.64 -7.34 26.34
CA GLY A 629 26.63 -8.20 26.98
C GLY A 629 27.58 -8.85 25.98
N LEU A 630 27.06 -9.32 24.85
CA LEU A 630 27.84 -9.82 23.72
C LEU A 630 28.81 -8.75 23.19
N CYS A 631 28.34 -7.51 23.00
CA CYS A 631 29.18 -6.40 22.53
C CYS A 631 30.30 -6.09 23.54
N MET A 632 29.99 -6.05 24.83
CA MET A 632 30.98 -5.85 25.89
C MET A 632 32.04 -6.96 25.91
N ARG A 633 31.62 -8.23 25.82
CA ARG A 633 32.54 -9.38 25.84
C ARG A 633 33.45 -9.42 24.61
N ARG A 634 32.93 -9.14 23.41
CA ARG A 634 33.71 -9.12 22.17
C ARG A 634 34.49 -7.81 21.96
N GLY A 635 34.34 -6.83 22.85
CA GLY A 635 35.03 -5.55 22.77
C GLY A 635 34.50 -4.60 21.69
N TYR A 636 33.26 -4.79 21.23
CA TYR A 636 32.64 -3.90 20.25
C TYR A 636 32.24 -2.57 20.89
N ARG A 637 32.61 -1.47 20.23
CA ARG A 637 32.17 -0.12 20.57
C ARG A 637 30.70 0.01 20.22
N HIS A 638 29.87 0.25 21.24
CA HIS A 638 28.43 0.33 21.08
C HIS A 638 27.84 1.51 21.86
N THR A 639 26.76 2.07 21.36
CA THR A 639 26.01 3.17 21.97
C THR A 639 24.53 2.80 22.07
N VAL A 640 23.90 3.14 23.18
CA VAL A 640 22.45 2.96 23.34
C VAL A 640 21.78 4.23 22.81
N VAL A 641 21.19 4.13 21.61
CA VAL A 641 20.53 5.26 20.94
C VAL A 641 19.16 5.52 21.59
N LYS A 642 18.43 4.45 21.90
CA LYS A 642 17.09 4.54 22.50
C LYS A 642 16.86 3.41 23.49
N TYR A 643 16.25 3.72 24.62
CA TYR A 643 15.84 2.76 25.64
C TYR A 643 14.57 3.29 26.33
N GLU A 644 13.41 2.95 25.78
CA GLU A 644 12.12 3.53 26.14
C GLU A 644 11.22 2.51 26.85
N PHE A 645 10.62 2.92 27.96
CA PHE A 645 9.68 2.11 28.74
C PHE A 645 8.24 2.28 28.22
N ALA A 646 7.37 1.29 28.46
CA ALA A 646 5.98 1.37 28.05
C ALA A 646 5.14 2.28 28.97
N ASP A 647 4.46 3.26 28.36
CA ASP A 647 3.51 4.14 29.05
C ASP A 647 2.37 3.35 29.71
N GLY A 648 2.17 3.57 31.00
CA GLY A 648 1.12 2.92 31.80
C GLY A 648 1.54 1.65 32.54
N ALA A 649 2.81 1.23 32.46
CA ALA A 649 3.33 0.11 33.25
C ALA A 649 3.73 0.48 34.70
N GLY A 650 3.94 1.77 35.00
CA GLY A 650 4.54 2.22 36.27
C GLY A 650 5.97 1.68 36.48
N ASP A 651 6.50 1.74 37.70
CA ASP A 651 7.80 1.13 38.09
C ASP A 651 7.74 -0.42 38.18
N SER A 652 6.88 -1.06 37.38
CA SER A 652 6.66 -2.50 37.43
C SER A 652 7.82 -3.26 36.76
N SER A 653 8.82 -3.65 37.55
CA SER A 653 9.84 -4.62 37.13
C SER A 653 9.32 -6.06 37.25
N SER A 654 9.77 -6.96 36.38
CA SER A 654 9.50 -8.39 36.52
C SER A 654 10.15 -8.95 37.80
N SER A 655 9.76 -10.15 38.26
CA SER A 655 10.40 -10.78 39.43
C SER A 655 11.87 -11.13 39.19
N ALA A 656 12.32 -11.09 37.92
CA ALA A 656 13.70 -11.27 37.49
C ALA A 656 14.44 -9.94 37.23
N GLY A 657 13.86 -8.78 37.59
CA GLY A 657 14.47 -7.46 37.39
C GLY A 657 14.49 -6.99 35.94
N GLU A 658 13.57 -7.48 35.10
CA GLU A 658 13.42 -7.04 33.71
C GLU A 658 12.47 -5.84 33.64
N ASN A 659 12.76 -4.90 32.75
CA ASN A 659 11.93 -3.72 32.56
C ASN A 659 10.99 -3.86 31.36
N PRO A 660 9.77 -3.30 31.40
CA PRO A 660 8.80 -3.42 30.32
C PRO A 660 9.13 -2.40 29.21
N LEU A 661 10.04 -2.75 28.31
CA LEU A 661 10.45 -1.88 27.22
C LEU A 661 9.41 -1.79 26.10
N GLN A 662 9.25 -0.60 25.53
CA GLN A 662 8.42 -0.33 24.35
C GLN A 662 9.25 -0.29 23.07
N GLU A 663 10.47 0.26 23.15
CA GLU A 663 11.45 0.26 22.07
C GLU A 663 12.87 0.35 22.65
N ALA A 664 13.81 -0.39 22.04
CA ALA A 664 15.23 -0.26 22.37
C ALA A 664 16.08 -0.33 21.10
N ILE A 665 17.11 0.50 21.02
CA ILE A 665 18.02 0.61 19.87
C ILE A 665 19.46 0.61 20.38
N LEU A 666 20.24 -0.34 19.88
CA LEU A 666 21.66 -0.51 20.16
C LEU A 666 22.45 -0.34 18.86
N GLU A 667 23.32 0.66 18.81
CA GLU A 667 24.21 0.90 17.66
C GLU A 667 25.61 0.35 17.96
N VAL A 668 26.20 -0.35 16.99
CA VAL A 668 27.54 -0.91 17.02
C VAL A 668 28.39 -0.22 15.96
N HIS A 669 29.46 0.45 16.38
CA HIS A 669 30.26 1.38 15.57
C HIS A 669 31.40 0.71 14.79
N ASP A 670 31.72 -0.55 15.08
CA ASP A 670 32.85 -1.22 14.45
C ASP A 670 32.53 -1.64 13.01
N GLN A 671 33.49 -1.44 12.10
CA GLN A 671 33.37 -1.87 10.72
C GLN A 671 33.24 -3.39 10.64
N GLY A 672 32.36 -3.87 9.76
CA GLY A 672 32.06 -5.30 9.63
C GLY A 672 31.01 -5.83 10.62
N ALA A 673 30.49 -5.00 11.53
CA ALA A 673 29.50 -5.44 12.51
C ALA A 673 28.21 -5.93 11.85
N PHE A 674 27.78 -5.32 10.74
CA PHE A 674 26.57 -5.73 10.04
C PHE A 674 26.62 -7.20 9.58
N ASP A 675 27.72 -7.67 9.00
CA ASP A 675 27.82 -9.08 8.54
C ASP A 675 27.73 -10.09 9.69
N ILE A 676 28.16 -9.70 10.89
CA ILE A 676 28.12 -10.54 12.09
C ILE A 676 26.70 -10.61 12.65
N PHE A 677 26.02 -9.45 12.73
CA PHE A 677 24.72 -9.36 13.36
C PHE A 677 23.55 -9.61 12.41
N ARG A 678 23.71 -9.57 11.07
CA ARG A 678 22.58 -9.70 10.12
C ARG A 678 21.76 -10.99 10.30
N GLY A 679 22.40 -12.06 10.77
CA GLY A 679 21.72 -13.33 11.09
C GLY A 679 20.72 -13.23 12.24
N GLU A 680 20.79 -12.18 13.04
CA GLU A 680 19.92 -11.93 14.20
C GLU A 680 18.58 -11.29 13.82
N ALA A 681 18.41 -10.82 12.58
CA ALA A 681 17.16 -10.23 12.14
C ALA A 681 16.03 -11.28 12.09
N GLY A 682 14.93 -11.04 12.81
CA GLY A 682 13.80 -11.97 12.86
C GLY A 682 12.94 -11.91 14.12
N MET A 683 12.01 -12.85 14.22
CA MET A 683 11.20 -13.05 15.43
C MET A 683 11.85 -14.03 16.40
N HIS A 684 12.11 -13.56 17.61
CA HIS A 684 12.66 -14.31 18.73
C HIS A 684 11.53 -14.72 19.66
N ARG A 685 11.30 -16.02 19.83
CA ARG A 685 10.20 -16.56 20.63
C ARG A 685 10.68 -17.03 21.99
N VAL A 686 10.01 -16.65 23.07
CA VAL A 686 10.26 -17.16 24.43
C VAL A 686 9.12 -18.06 24.89
N GLN A 687 9.48 -19.14 25.59
CA GLN A 687 8.54 -20.04 26.27
C GLN A 687 8.97 -20.17 27.74
N ARG A 688 8.25 -19.48 28.62
CA ARG A 688 8.46 -19.51 30.07
C ARG A 688 7.17 -19.18 30.82
N ILE A 689 7.17 -19.39 32.13
CA ILE A 689 6.10 -18.92 33.02
C ILE A 689 6.39 -17.42 33.26
N PRO A 690 5.53 -16.50 32.80
CA PRO A 690 5.80 -15.08 32.89
C PRO A 690 5.60 -14.57 34.32
N SER A 691 6.28 -13.48 34.67
CA SER A 691 6.19 -12.89 36.03
C SER A 691 4.78 -12.37 36.35
N THR A 692 3.99 -12.06 35.31
CA THR A 692 2.62 -11.55 35.46
C THR A 692 1.56 -12.65 35.61
N GLU A 693 1.94 -13.94 35.56
CA GLU A 693 1.00 -15.07 35.62
C GLU A 693 0.97 -15.73 37.00
N THR A 694 -0.22 -15.84 37.58
CA THR A 694 -0.42 -16.38 38.94
C THR A 694 -0.60 -17.90 38.96
N LYS A 695 -1.07 -18.53 37.86
CA LYS A 695 -1.39 -19.97 37.80
C LYS A 695 -0.24 -20.87 37.34
N GLY A 696 0.97 -20.32 37.15
CA GLY A 696 2.15 -21.10 36.75
C GLY A 696 2.08 -21.70 35.33
N ARG A 697 1.27 -21.12 34.43
CA ARG A 697 1.13 -21.60 33.06
C ARG A 697 2.26 -21.05 32.18
N VAL A 698 2.76 -21.88 31.27
CA VAL A 698 3.78 -21.48 30.30
C VAL A 698 3.13 -20.63 29.22
N HIS A 699 3.61 -19.40 29.05
CA HIS A 699 3.19 -18.53 27.97
C HIS A 699 4.24 -18.52 26.86
N THR A 700 3.76 -18.28 25.63
CA THR A 700 4.61 -18.10 24.46
C THR A 700 4.50 -16.66 24.00
N SER A 701 5.59 -15.93 24.11
CA SER A 701 5.72 -14.53 23.70
C SER A 701 6.81 -14.40 22.63
N ALA A 702 6.84 -13.28 21.92
CA ALA A 702 7.86 -13.02 20.91
C ALA A 702 8.30 -11.56 20.88
N VAL A 703 9.52 -11.33 20.39
CA VAL A 703 10.15 -10.03 20.17
C VAL A 703 10.68 -9.99 18.74
N ALA A 704 10.50 -8.87 18.06
CA ALA A 704 11.04 -8.63 16.74
C ALA A 704 12.38 -7.89 16.86
N VAL A 705 13.39 -8.36 16.13
CA VAL A 705 14.72 -7.75 16.07
C VAL A 705 15.01 -7.37 14.63
N TRP A 706 15.31 -6.09 14.39
CA TRP A 706 15.85 -5.61 13.12
C TRP A 706 17.35 -5.40 13.25
N VAL A 707 18.05 -5.67 12.16
CA VAL A 707 19.47 -5.39 12.01
C VAL A 707 19.62 -4.54 10.76
N LEU A 708 20.00 -3.28 10.95
CA LEU A 708 20.12 -2.30 9.87
C LEU A 708 21.59 -1.88 9.74
N PRO A 709 22.09 -1.56 8.55
CA PRO A 709 23.38 -0.89 8.43
C PRO A 709 23.25 0.50 9.07
N SER A 710 24.22 0.87 9.90
CA SER A 710 24.33 2.25 10.36
C SER A 710 25.22 3.01 9.39
N PHE A 711 24.70 4.12 8.89
CA PHE A 711 25.47 5.08 8.12
C PHE A 711 25.99 6.12 9.10
N PRO A 712 27.28 6.47 9.04
CA PRO A 712 27.80 7.52 9.91
C PRO A 712 26.94 8.77 9.74
N GLU A 713 26.24 9.16 10.81
CA GLU A 713 25.55 10.44 10.84
C GLU A 713 26.65 11.51 10.84
N ASN A 714 26.66 12.34 9.81
CA ASN A 714 27.47 13.54 9.79
C ASN A 714 27.15 14.31 11.06
N SER A 715 28.13 14.41 11.97
CA SER A 715 27.98 15.00 13.30
C SER A 715 27.68 16.49 13.16
N ALA A 716 26.41 16.80 12.90
CA ALA A 716 25.86 18.12 12.64
C ALA A 716 25.74 18.93 13.95
N THR A 717 26.86 19.12 14.64
CA THR A 717 26.92 20.03 15.78
C THR A 717 27.09 21.49 15.32
N SER A 718 27.40 21.70 14.04
CA SER A 718 27.43 23.00 13.37
C SER A 718 26.71 22.92 12.03
N ILE A 719 25.70 23.78 11.82
CA ILE A 719 25.06 23.99 10.53
C ILE A 719 26.08 24.69 9.63
N ASP A 720 26.96 23.92 9.01
CA ASP A 720 27.87 24.45 7.99
C ASP A 720 27.16 24.40 6.63
N PHE A 721 27.06 25.57 6.00
CA PHE A 721 26.42 25.74 4.71
C PHE A 721 27.38 25.52 3.53
N GLU A 722 28.68 25.40 3.80
CA GLU A 722 29.75 25.25 2.80
C GLU A 722 30.33 23.84 2.76
N ASP A 723 29.90 22.93 3.66
CA ASP A 723 30.30 21.53 3.68
C ASP A 723 29.51 20.72 2.64
N PRO A 724 30.15 20.11 1.61
CA PRO A 724 29.47 19.29 0.60
C PRO A 724 28.64 18.13 1.16
N GLU A 725 29.00 17.62 2.35
CA GLU A 725 28.33 16.51 3.03
C GLU A 725 27.14 16.96 3.91
N SER A 726 26.90 18.27 4.03
CA SER A 726 25.78 18.84 4.80
C SER A 726 24.47 18.78 4.03
N ASP A 727 23.38 18.45 4.75
CA ASP A 727 22.02 18.47 4.17
C ASP A 727 21.63 19.85 3.60
N PHE A 728 22.18 20.92 4.17
CA PHE A 728 21.89 22.30 3.80
C PHE A 728 22.76 22.84 2.66
N TYR A 729 23.77 22.07 2.22
CA TYR A 729 24.65 22.49 1.14
C TYR A 729 23.96 22.40 -0.22
N ILE A 730 24.05 23.49 -0.98
CA ILE A 730 23.59 23.56 -2.36
C ILE A 730 24.69 24.18 -3.19
N ASN A 731 25.16 23.46 -4.20
CA ASN A 731 26.11 23.99 -5.16
C ASN A 731 25.48 25.17 -5.92
N PRO A 732 26.08 26.39 -5.88
CA PRO A 732 25.53 27.55 -6.58
C PRO A 732 25.36 27.36 -8.10
N GLN A 733 26.13 26.46 -8.71
CA GLN A 733 26.05 26.17 -10.16
C GLN A 733 24.77 25.40 -10.55
N GLU A 734 24.13 24.75 -9.58
CA GLU A 734 22.92 23.96 -9.79
C GLU A 734 21.63 24.79 -9.67
N LEU A 735 21.76 26.09 -9.37
CA LEU A 735 20.65 27.00 -9.19
C LEU A 735 20.48 27.96 -10.38
N LYS A 736 19.31 27.91 -11.00
CA LYS A 736 18.86 28.91 -11.96
C LYS A 736 18.13 30.03 -11.22
N ILE A 737 18.70 31.25 -11.26
CA ILE A 737 18.13 32.43 -10.62
C ILE A 737 17.51 33.33 -11.69
N GLU A 738 16.20 33.57 -11.59
CA GLU A 738 15.41 34.43 -12.48
C GLU A 738 14.89 35.65 -11.73
N THR A 739 15.00 36.83 -12.33
CA THR A 739 14.47 38.09 -11.81
C THR A 739 13.15 38.41 -12.49
N MET A 740 12.19 38.93 -11.72
CA MET A 740 10.86 39.26 -12.23
C MET A 740 10.27 40.49 -11.54
N ARG A 741 9.22 41.03 -12.14
CA ARG A 741 8.43 42.10 -11.52
C ARG A 741 7.54 41.53 -10.44
N ALA A 742 7.50 42.18 -9.28
CA ALA A 742 6.64 41.80 -8.17
C ALA A 742 5.16 41.92 -8.57
N ARG A 743 4.27 41.17 -7.90
CA ARG A 743 2.80 41.28 -8.09
C ARG A 743 2.14 41.81 -6.83
N GLY A 744 1.25 42.79 -6.97
CA GLY A 744 0.44 43.31 -5.86
C GLY A 744 0.37 44.84 -5.80
N ALA A 745 -0.12 45.36 -4.67
CA ALA A 745 -0.25 46.79 -4.45
C ALA A 745 1.14 47.43 -4.30
N GLY A 746 1.57 48.25 -5.27
CA GLY A 746 2.82 48.99 -5.14
C GLY A 746 3.15 49.97 -6.27
N GLY A 747 2.12 50.66 -6.77
CA GLY A 747 2.26 51.85 -7.61
C GLY A 747 3.21 51.68 -8.80
N GLN A 748 3.90 52.75 -9.17
CA GLN A 748 4.80 52.77 -10.33
C GLN A 748 6.06 51.90 -10.13
N HIS A 749 6.51 51.71 -8.89
CA HIS A 749 7.70 50.94 -8.55
C HIS A 749 7.52 49.44 -8.84
N VAL A 750 6.35 48.87 -8.51
CA VAL A 750 6.03 47.46 -8.82
C VAL A 750 5.94 47.20 -10.33
N ASN A 751 5.50 48.19 -11.11
CA ASN A 751 5.34 48.04 -12.56
C ASN A 751 6.66 48.13 -13.34
N LYS A 752 7.68 48.81 -12.80
CA LYS A 752 8.95 49.09 -13.49
C LYS A 752 10.14 48.31 -12.93
N THR A 753 10.17 48.00 -11.63
CA THR A 753 11.34 47.40 -10.97
C THR A 753 11.20 45.88 -10.88
N GLU A 754 12.25 45.14 -11.27
CA GLU A 754 12.34 43.68 -11.19
C GLU A 754 12.88 43.21 -9.83
N SER A 755 12.13 43.51 -8.77
CA SER A 755 12.55 43.22 -7.40
C SER A 755 12.28 41.79 -6.93
N ALA A 756 11.42 41.03 -7.61
CA ALA A 756 11.06 39.66 -7.22
C ALA A 756 12.04 38.65 -7.81
N ILE A 757 12.33 37.58 -7.07
CA ILE A 757 13.29 36.54 -7.46
C ILE A 757 12.60 35.18 -7.46
N ARG A 758 12.91 34.37 -8.46
CA ARG A 758 12.64 32.93 -8.48
C ARG A 758 13.94 32.17 -8.61
N MET A 759 14.14 31.20 -7.73
CA MET A 759 15.24 30.25 -7.79
C MET A 759 14.69 28.86 -8.13
N THR A 760 15.39 28.16 -9.00
CA THR A 760 15.07 26.79 -9.40
C THR A 760 16.31 25.93 -9.25
N HIS A 761 16.23 24.90 -8.42
CA HIS A 761 17.28 23.88 -8.32
C HIS A 761 17.13 22.90 -9.47
N LEU A 762 18.11 22.88 -10.38
CA LEU A 762 18.05 22.12 -11.63
C LEU A 762 17.95 20.61 -11.41
N PRO A 763 18.69 19.98 -10.47
CA PRO A 763 18.61 18.54 -10.25
C PRO A 763 17.27 18.07 -9.69
N THR A 764 16.70 18.78 -8.72
CA THR A 764 15.44 18.36 -8.06
C THR A 764 14.19 18.97 -8.69
N GLY A 765 14.33 20.01 -9.50
CA GLY A 765 13.23 20.79 -10.05
C GLY A 765 12.50 21.67 -9.02
N THR A 766 13.00 21.75 -7.77
CA THR A 766 12.37 22.52 -6.69
C THR A 766 12.51 24.01 -6.96
N THR A 767 11.38 24.73 -6.92
CA THR A 767 11.32 26.17 -7.17
C THR A 767 10.90 26.95 -5.94
N VAL A 768 11.57 28.07 -5.69
CA VAL A 768 11.26 29.02 -4.61
C VAL A 768 11.15 30.40 -5.22
N SER A 769 10.15 31.18 -4.81
CA SER A 769 10.00 32.57 -5.24
C SER A 769 9.80 33.49 -4.05
N MET A 770 10.45 34.65 -4.07
CA MET A 770 10.41 35.65 -3.00
C MET A 770 10.16 37.05 -3.57
N GLN A 771 9.21 37.77 -2.98
CA GLN A 771 8.82 39.12 -3.43
C GLN A 771 8.44 40.08 -2.28
N ASP A 772 8.68 39.68 -1.03
CA ASP A 772 8.15 40.38 0.15
C ASP A 772 8.83 41.73 0.41
N HIS A 773 10.08 41.88 -0.02
CA HIS A 773 10.82 43.12 0.13
C HIS A 773 10.92 43.90 -1.19
N ARG A 774 11.06 45.23 -1.06
CA ARG A 774 11.31 46.13 -2.21
C ARG A 774 12.72 45.96 -2.81
N SER A 775 13.66 45.43 -2.03
CA SER A 775 15.06 45.19 -2.45
C SER A 775 15.23 43.78 -3.03
N GLN A 776 15.81 43.72 -4.23
CA GLN A 776 16.13 42.48 -4.93
C GLN A 776 17.13 41.61 -4.12
N GLN A 777 18.18 42.22 -3.57
CA GLN A 777 19.20 41.50 -2.80
C GLN A 777 18.62 40.81 -1.57
N ARG A 778 17.73 41.50 -0.84
CA ARG A 778 17.08 40.94 0.34
C ARG A 778 16.14 39.78 -0.02
N ASN A 779 15.41 39.90 -1.14
CA ASN A 779 14.62 38.79 -1.66
C ASN A 779 15.50 37.60 -2.11
N ARG A 780 16.74 37.86 -2.56
CA ARG A 780 17.69 36.82 -2.98
C ARG A 780 18.16 36.02 -1.78
N GLU A 781 18.53 36.70 -0.69
CA GLU A 781 18.99 36.08 0.56
C GLU A 781 17.88 35.22 1.18
N GLU A 782 16.66 35.73 1.25
CA GLU A 782 15.50 34.97 1.76
C GLU A 782 15.13 33.79 0.84
N ALA A 783 15.22 33.96 -0.49
CA ALA A 783 15.01 32.86 -1.43
C ALA A 783 16.06 31.76 -1.26
N TRP A 784 17.33 32.10 -1.03
CA TRP A 784 18.39 31.15 -0.71
C TRP A 784 18.12 30.38 0.58
N LYS A 785 17.72 31.09 1.64
CA LYS A 785 17.39 30.49 2.94
C LYS A 785 16.25 29.47 2.81
N LEU A 786 15.18 29.84 2.11
CA LEU A 786 14.07 28.93 1.82
C LEU A 786 14.46 27.77 0.91
N MET A 787 15.32 28.00 -0.09
CA MET A 787 15.82 26.96 -0.99
C MET A 787 16.61 25.91 -0.20
N ARG A 788 17.54 26.33 0.67
CA ARG A 788 18.31 25.45 1.55
C ARG A 788 17.41 24.64 2.48
N SER A 789 16.43 25.28 3.11
CA SER A 789 15.45 24.58 3.95
C SER A 789 14.69 23.51 3.17
N ARG A 790 14.15 23.84 1.99
CA ARG A 790 13.37 22.90 1.18
C ARG A 790 14.19 21.71 0.67
N ILE A 791 15.44 21.93 0.26
CA ILE A 791 16.33 20.86 -0.19
C ILE A 791 16.73 19.97 1.00
N ALA A 792 17.07 20.56 2.14
CA ALA A 792 17.39 19.81 3.35
C ALA A 792 16.19 18.95 3.80
N ASP A 793 14.98 19.51 3.79
CA ASP A 793 13.74 18.77 4.11
C ASP A 793 13.49 17.63 3.11
N GLN A 794 13.68 17.88 1.81
CA GLN A 794 13.51 16.87 0.76
C GLN A 794 14.54 15.72 0.88
N ARG A 795 15.81 16.04 1.17
CA ARG A 795 16.87 15.04 1.40
C ARG A 795 16.61 14.24 2.67
N ARG A 796 16.14 14.89 3.74
CA ARG A 796 15.75 14.24 4.99
C ARG A 796 14.58 13.28 4.77
N GLU A 797 13.53 13.73 4.06
CA GLU A 797 12.39 12.89 3.70
C GLU A 797 12.81 11.70 2.84
N GLN A 798 13.69 11.91 1.86
CA GLN A 798 14.22 10.82 1.03
C GLN A 798 14.99 9.79 1.87
N ARG A 799 15.90 10.23 2.74
CA ARG A 799 16.62 9.32 3.66
C ARG A 799 15.68 8.58 4.60
N GLU A 800 14.64 9.24 5.11
CA GLU A 800 13.63 8.61 5.95
C GLU A 800 12.82 7.55 5.18
N GLN A 801 12.48 7.83 3.92
CA GLN A 801 11.83 6.86 3.03
C GLN A 801 12.75 5.66 2.74
N GLU A 802 14.01 5.90 2.40
CA GLU A 802 15.01 4.84 2.18
C GLU A 802 15.22 3.99 3.44
N ALA A 803 15.34 4.63 4.61
CA ALA A 803 15.43 3.95 5.90
C ALA A 803 14.16 3.14 6.20
N SER A 804 12.98 3.67 5.91
CA SER A 804 11.72 2.93 6.07
C SER A 804 11.62 1.74 5.10
N GLN A 805 12.12 1.88 3.87
CA GLN A 805 12.15 0.80 2.90
C GLN A 805 13.11 -0.32 3.35
N LEU A 806 14.32 0.03 3.80
CA LEU A 806 15.29 -0.90 4.39
C LEU A 806 14.73 -1.62 5.62
N ARG A 807 14.01 -0.90 6.49
CA ARG A 807 13.32 -1.51 7.65
C ARG A 807 12.26 -2.53 7.20
N ASN A 808 11.45 -2.16 6.22
CA ASN A 808 10.39 -3.02 5.70
C ASN A 808 10.92 -4.23 4.93
N SER A 809 12.10 -4.14 4.28
CA SER A 809 12.71 -5.27 3.57
C SER A 809 13.27 -6.32 4.52
N VAL A 810 13.73 -5.93 5.71
CA VAL A 810 14.27 -6.84 6.73
C VAL A 810 13.14 -7.58 7.46
N LEU A 811 12.18 -6.84 8.04
CA LEU A 811 10.93 -7.39 8.55
C LEU A 811 9.79 -6.42 8.28
N SER A 812 8.79 -6.88 7.53
CA SER A 812 7.55 -6.13 7.37
C SER A 812 6.73 -6.18 8.66
N LYS A 813 6.05 -5.08 9.02
CA LYS A 813 5.12 -5.06 10.17
C LYS A 813 4.05 -6.17 10.07
N THR A 814 3.67 -6.55 8.85
CA THR A 814 2.71 -7.62 8.54
C THR A 814 3.21 -9.03 8.89
N GLN A 815 4.52 -9.26 8.94
CA GLN A 815 5.14 -10.54 9.28
C GLN A 815 5.38 -10.73 10.79
N ILE A 816 5.01 -9.74 11.62
CA ILE A 816 5.07 -9.84 13.09
C ILE A 816 3.91 -10.73 13.58
N THR A 817 4.00 -12.03 13.25
CA THR A 817 3.04 -13.05 13.66
C THR A 817 3.72 -14.08 14.55
N ARG A 818 2.93 -14.92 15.24
CA ARG A 818 3.48 -16.00 16.07
C ARG A 818 4.16 -17.13 15.26
N GLY A 819 3.98 -17.16 13.93
CA GLY A 819 4.40 -18.26 13.06
C GLY A 819 5.88 -18.21 12.65
N ASP A 820 6.37 -17.02 12.28
CA ASP A 820 7.63 -16.82 11.57
C ASP A 820 8.84 -16.64 12.51
N LYS A 821 9.00 -17.57 13.45
CA LYS A 821 10.08 -17.57 14.44
C LYS A 821 11.42 -18.01 13.83
N ILE A 822 12.48 -17.26 14.11
CA ILE A 822 13.85 -17.68 13.79
C ILE A 822 14.48 -18.46 14.96
N ARG A 823 14.18 -18.04 16.21
CA ARG A 823 14.72 -18.66 17.43
C ARG A 823 13.66 -18.94 18.47
N THR A 824 13.88 -19.99 19.27
CA THR A 824 13.06 -20.27 20.45
C THR A 824 13.93 -20.44 21.69
N TYR A 825 13.65 -19.63 22.70
CA TYR A 825 14.24 -19.64 24.03
C TYR A 825 13.28 -20.37 24.97
N ASN A 826 13.57 -21.63 25.27
CA ASN A 826 12.73 -22.47 26.12
C ASN A 826 13.35 -22.60 27.51
N TYR A 827 12.73 -21.95 28.49
CA TYR A 827 13.23 -21.93 29.87
C TYR A 827 13.02 -23.27 30.58
N ASN A 828 11.92 -23.98 30.29
CA ASN A 828 11.62 -25.26 30.93
C ASN A 828 12.61 -26.37 30.51
N GLN A 829 13.17 -26.26 29.30
CA GLN A 829 14.13 -27.22 28.74
C GLN A 829 15.57 -26.71 28.78
N ASP A 830 15.80 -25.53 29.36
CA ASP A 830 17.10 -24.85 29.39
C ASP A 830 17.81 -24.84 28.02
N ARG A 831 17.06 -24.49 26.96
CA ARG A 831 17.50 -24.66 25.57
C ARG A 831 17.18 -23.44 24.71
N CYS A 832 18.12 -23.04 23.88
CA CYS A 832 17.91 -22.14 22.76
C CYS A 832 18.05 -22.90 21.44
N THR A 833 17.06 -22.78 20.57
CA THR A 833 17.02 -23.41 19.24
C THR A 833 16.95 -22.34 18.17
N ASP A 834 17.84 -22.38 17.17
CA ASP A 834 17.65 -21.67 15.90
C ASP A 834 17.03 -22.61 14.87
N HIS A 835 15.82 -22.27 14.41
CA HIS A 835 15.03 -23.13 13.52
C HIS A 835 15.54 -23.13 12.08
N ARG A 836 16.36 -22.14 11.70
CA ARG A 836 16.91 -22.01 10.35
C ARG A 836 18.10 -22.94 10.16
N ALA A 837 19.07 -22.81 11.07
CA ALA A 837 20.27 -23.65 11.08
C ALA A 837 20.02 -25.05 11.68
N GLY A 838 18.91 -25.25 12.38
CA GLY A 838 18.59 -26.53 13.04
C GLY A 838 19.49 -26.85 14.22
N ILE A 839 20.05 -25.82 14.87
CA ILE A 839 21.01 -25.96 15.97
C ILE A 839 20.32 -25.75 17.31
N ASP A 840 20.55 -26.70 18.20
CA ASP A 840 20.08 -26.68 19.58
C ASP A 840 21.27 -26.51 20.54
N VAL A 841 21.20 -25.52 21.43
CA VAL A 841 22.19 -25.28 22.47
C VAL A 841 21.52 -25.27 23.85
N HIS A 842 22.05 -26.08 24.76
CA HIS A 842 21.61 -26.17 26.16
C HIS A 842 22.42 -25.23 27.06
N GLY A 843 21.82 -24.75 28.16
CA GLY A 843 22.41 -23.74 29.05
C GLY A 843 22.00 -22.32 28.64
N LEU A 844 20.71 -22.06 28.72
CA LEU A 844 20.06 -20.82 28.34
C LEU A 844 20.60 -19.58 29.09
N PRO A 845 20.94 -19.62 30.40
CA PRO A 845 21.50 -18.46 31.09
C PRO A 845 22.76 -17.89 30.41
N ASN A 846 23.69 -18.77 30.00
CA ASN A 846 24.90 -18.33 29.31
C ASN A 846 24.60 -17.71 27.93
N VAL A 847 23.55 -18.19 27.24
CA VAL A 847 23.08 -17.59 25.99
C VAL A 847 22.53 -16.19 26.26
N LEU A 848 21.68 -16.03 27.27
CA LEU A 848 21.03 -14.77 27.63
C LEU A 848 21.98 -13.71 28.20
N GLU A 849 23.14 -14.10 28.73
CA GLU A 849 24.23 -13.20 29.12
C GLU A 849 25.12 -12.76 27.95
N GLY A 850 24.89 -13.30 26.73
CA GLY A 850 25.73 -13.04 25.57
C GLY A 850 27.06 -13.81 25.59
N GLY A 851 27.10 -14.95 26.29
CA GLY A 851 28.28 -15.81 26.44
C GLY A 851 28.63 -16.65 25.21
N GLU A 852 29.62 -17.55 25.35
CA GLU A 852 30.17 -18.37 24.26
C GLU A 852 29.14 -19.30 23.59
N LYS A 853 28.10 -19.70 24.32
CA LYS A 853 27.03 -20.54 23.74
C LYS A 853 26.20 -19.79 22.69
N LEU A 854 26.09 -18.46 22.80
CA LEU A 854 25.46 -17.64 21.76
C LEU A 854 26.32 -17.61 20.50
N ASP A 855 27.66 -17.57 20.64
CA ASP A 855 28.59 -17.60 19.50
C ASP A 855 28.36 -18.83 18.64
N LYS A 856 28.20 -20.01 19.25
CA LYS A 856 27.90 -21.26 18.52
C LYS A 856 26.63 -21.17 17.66
N ILE A 857 25.60 -20.46 18.15
CA ILE A 857 24.37 -20.25 17.40
C ILE A 857 24.62 -19.28 16.25
N MET A 858 25.32 -18.17 16.50
CA MET A 858 25.65 -17.17 15.48
C MET A 858 26.51 -17.76 14.36
N ASP A 859 27.54 -18.54 14.71
CA ASP A 859 28.42 -19.21 13.75
C ASP A 859 27.64 -20.22 12.89
N GLY A 860 26.76 -21.01 13.51
CA GLY A 860 25.92 -21.94 12.78
C GLY A 860 24.89 -21.27 11.86
N VAL A 861 24.37 -20.09 12.24
CA VAL A 861 23.53 -19.26 11.37
C VAL A 861 24.34 -18.68 10.21
N LYS A 862 25.59 -18.29 10.45
CA LYS A 862 26.49 -17.82 9.39
C LYS A 862 26.75 -18.91 8.36
N ASP A 863 27.03 -20.13 8.80
CA ASP A 863 27.21 -21.28 7.90
C ASP A 863 25.93 -21.60 7.11
N TRP A 864 24.76 -21.47 7.75
CA TRP A 864 23.47 -21.61 7.09
C TRP A 864 23.23 -20.52 6.02
N LEU A 865 23.57 -19.26 6.30
CA LEU A 865 23.48 -18.15 5.34
C LEU A 865 24.35 -18.42 4.12
N VAL A 866 25.62 -18.79 4.34
CA VAL A 866 26.56 -19.13 3.27
C VAL A 866 26.04 -20.30 2.44
N SER A 867 25.48 -21.33 3.09
CA SER A 867 24.89 -22.48 2.39
C SER A 867 23.71 -22.07 1.51
N LYS A 868 22.86 -21.14 1.97
CA LYS A 868 21.74 -20.61 1.18
C LYS A 868 22.21 -19.78 0.01
N ASP A 869 23.23 -18.94 0.20
CA ASP A 869 23.81 -18.15 -0.88
C ASP A 869 24.43 -19.06 -1.96
N ILE A 870 25.04 -20.18 -1.56
CA ILE A 870 25.55 -21.21 -2.49
C ILE A 870 24.39 -21.86 -3.27
N GLU A 871 23.29 -22.26 -2.61
CA GLU A 871 22.13 -22.87 -3.29
C GLU A 871 21.55 -21.94 -4.37
N VAL A 872 21.40 -20.64 -4.06
CA VAL A 872 20.92 -19.62 -5.01
C VAL A 872 21.87 -19.50 -6.19
N LEU A 873 23.17 -19.46 -5.92
CA LEU A 873 24.20 -19.33 -6.94
C LEU A 873 24.25 -20.55 -7.87
N VAL A 874 24.08 -21.76 -7.34
CA VAL A 874 23.95 -22.99 -8.16
C VAL A 874 22.73 -22.90 -9.07
N ALA A 875 21.57 -22.51 -8.53
CA ALA A 875 20.34 -22.41 -9.31
C ALA A 875 20.45 -21.36 -10.44
N GLU A 876 21.08 -20.21 -10.18
CA GLU A 876 21.35 -19.18 -11.19
C GLU A 876 22.22 -19.71 -12.33
N GLU A 877 23.29 -20.44 -12.01
CA GLU A 877 24.18 -21.01 -13.03
C GLU A 877 23.51 -22.13 -13.81
N GLU A 878 22.75 -23.01 -13.18
CA GLU A 878 21.96 -24.04 -13.88
C GLU A 878 20.94 -23.43 -14.86
N VAL A 879 20.31 -22.32 -14.50
CA VAL A 879 19.41 -21.57 -15.40
C VAL A 879 20.18 -20.97 -16.57
N LYS A 880 21.36 -20.38 -16.34
CA LYS A 880 22.23 -19.87 -17.42
C LYS A 880 22.68 -20.98 -18.37
N GLU A 881 22.99 -22.17 -17.86
CA GLU A 881 23.36 -23.31 -18.69
C GLU A 881 22.18 -23.83 -19.52
N LYS A 882 20.98 -23.89 -18.93
CA LYS A 882 19.75 -24.28 -19.66
C LYS A 882 19.34 -23.25 -20.71
N GLY A 883 19.59 -21.96 -20.48
CA GLY A 883 19.32 -20.90 -21.45
C GLY A 883 20.31 -20.83 -22.62
N LYS A 884 21.46 -21.51 -22.51
CA LYS A 884 22.46 -21.64 -23.59
C LYS A 884 22.25 -22.88 -24.48
N LYS A 885 21.43 -23.84 -24.05
CA LYS A 885 21.01 -25.01 -24.84
C LYS A 885 19.68 -24.73 -25.53
#